data_AF-Q2KAH7-F1
#
_entry.id   AF-Q2KAH7-F1
#
_cell.length_a   1.000
_cell.length_b   1.000
_cell.length_c   1.000
_cell.angle_alpha   90.00
_cell.angle_beta   90.00
_cell.angle_gamma   90.00
#
_symmetry.space_group_name_H-M   'P 1'
#
loop_
_entity.id
_entity.type
_entity.pdbx_description
1 polymer ?
#
loop_
_entity_poly.entity_id
_entity_poly.type
_entity_poly.pdbx_seq_one_letter_code
_entity_poly.pdbx_strand_id
1 'polypeptide(L)'
;MSKVLTGTTAPRAVFYVSPDGKDSWSGRLPKPNPQRTDGPFVSIERARDAAREKGGQNTIAMGDGDYYLAEPIVFDARDAGLVIAARCNEAPILHGGLLIRKWKAQADGRWTASLKLPAGREVGDLFVNGALQTQARFPNAPLDGDPRKGWLFAAKCTHDDDIWHGNMRFCFHAGDLPISKNTAGLVAHIVGGFRPGSQWGSDTLPVVSFDTANRTINTRGTAYFFTAEGSRYFLAGAAALLDAPGEWWYDRAKEQVVYIPTDGLPISSTAVAGILPTFFRLDGADGMVVSGLRFRDGDPRGSGKFGTDTRSFGAIRLDRADGVRLLGNSIDNVGVGIHVSESKDVLIAGNVVADVAGNGIYVGTTYGTFLKSHDATILSNHIHDIGRVYFETAGIWFQAADNVGIAHNLIENAAQFGIAGGSLWGPQDAVHDAVIEHNVVRNANQQTADGGAIKMMGEQADPLNSSIRYNRVTGTGQLMNRVDGTFWPPGYENTSEWPSPISWAIYTDGKASGVRIEGNTLSDNISAIGINGGWSNLVTGNVITGGSGAAFRVDDGTGWGWHPPWAGPNRIEDNIVSVESGNGLAAYVYVPDHKLGSVRFARNRYSGNLNEKSFRIHPEIMRSGEFGSLADLQEAGIDRGSVASQSHQ
;
A
#
# COMPACT_ATOMS: atom_id res chain seq x y z
N MET A 1 -25.16 -31.09 -32.35
CA MET A 1 -25.97 -30.08 -33.08
C MET A 1 -25.58 -28.71 -32.58
N SER A 2 -25.02 -27.91 -33.47
CA SER A 2 -24.46 -26.59 -33.23
C SER A 2 -25.56 -25.58 -32.91
N LYS A 3 -25.50 -24.93 -31.74
CA LYS A 3 -26.16 -23.63 -31.53
C LYS A 3 -25.09 -22.56 -31.78
N VAL A 4 -24.95 -22.20 -33.05
CA VAL A 4 -24.34 -20.93 -33.42
C VAL A 4 -25.25 -19.83 -32.88
N LEU A 5 -24.80 -19.16 -31.82
CA LEU A 5 -25.38 -17.88 -31.40
C LEU A 5 -25.06 -16.87 -32.49
N THR A 6 -26.01 -16.66 -33.38
CA THR A 6 -26.07 -15.49 -34.27
C THR A 6 -26.37 -14.27 -33.40
N GLY A 7 -25.35 -13.70 -32.77
CA GLY A 7 -25.41 -12.36 -32.20
C GLY A 7 -25.20 -11.35 -33.32
N THR A 8 -26.28 -10.76 -33.83
CA THR A 8 -26.21 -9.53 -34.62
C THR A 8 -25.57 -8.44 -33.76
N THR A 9 -24.29 -8.13 -33.97
CA THR A 9 -23.63 -6.96 -33.35
C THR A 9 -24.28 -5.70 -33.91
N ALA A 10 -25.19 -5.11 -33.15
CA ALA A 10 -25.66 -3.75 -33.40
C ALA A 10 -24.43 -2.83 -33.55
N PRO A 11 -24.46 -1.86 -34.49
CA PRO A 11 -23.32 -0.96 -34.70
C PRO A 11 -23.00 -0.21 -33.40
N ARG A 12 -21.73 -0.25 -32.98
CA ARG A 12 -21.25 0.45 -31.78
C ARG A 12 -21.45 1.96 -31.95
N ALA A 13 -22.11 2.59 -30.99
CA ALA A 13 -22.32 4.03 -31.03
C ALA A 13 -21.24 4.73 -30.19
N VAL A 14 -20.76 5.89 -30.66
CA VAL A 14 -19.83 6.75 -29.91
C VAL A 14 -20.60 7.92 -29.32
N PHE A 15 -20.37 8.19 -28.04
CA PHE A 15 -20.84 9.36 -27.33
C PHE A 15 -19.64 10.16 -26.85
N TYR A 16 -19.61 11.45 -27.13
CA TYR A 16 -18.51 12.34 -26.78
C TYR A 16 -18.84 13.14 -25.53
N VAL A 17 -17.84 13.31 -24.67
CA VAL A 17 -17.94 14.11 -23.44
C VAL A 17 -16.82 15.15 -23.44
N SER A 18 -17.13 16.40 -23.08
CA SER A 18 -16.16 17.50 -23.02
C SER A 18 -16.64 18.60 -22.06
N PRO A 19 -15.75 19.32 -21.34
CA PRO A 19 -16.16 20.43 -20.47
C PRO A 19 -16.87 21.57 -21.21
N ASP A 20 -16.67 21.70 -22.52
CA ASP A 20 -17.37 22.66 -23.40
C ASP A 20 -18.75 22.17 -23.89
N GLY A 21 -19.17 20.99 -23.42
CA GLY A 21 -20.38 20.28 -23.80
C GLY A 21 -21.68 20.81 -23.19
N LYS A 22 -22.79 20.14 -23.51
CA LYS A 22 -24.10 20.31 -22.85
C LYS A 22 -24.86 18.99 -22.81
N ASP A 23 -25.49 18.69 -21.68
CA ASP A 23 -26.26 17.44 -21.52
C ASP A 23 -27.58 17.40 -22.31
N SER A 24 -28.01 18.56 -22.82
CA SER A 24 -29.13 18.69 -23.75
C SER A 24 -28.78 18.37 -25.21
N TRP A 25 -27.50 18.19 -25.55
CA TRP A 25 -27.06 17.83 -26.90
C TRP A 25 -27.17 16.32 -27.14
N SER A 26 -26.90 15.86 -28.35
CA SER A 26 -26.98 14.44 -28.71
C SER A 26 -25.77 13.62 -28.20
N GLY A 27 -24.65 14.28 -27.91
CA GLY A 27 -23.38 13.65 -27.63
C GLY A 27 -22.75 12.97 -28.85
N ARG A 28 -23.29 13.14 -30.06
CA ARG A 28 -22.80 12.45 -31.28
C ARG A 28 -21.69 13.19 -32.01
N LEU A 29 -21.41 14.43 -31.63
CA LEU A 29 -20.36 15.25 -32.24
C LEU A 29 -19.22 15.48 -31.24
N PRO A 30 -17.94 15.35 -31.65
CA PRO A 30 -16.80 15.56 -30.76
C PRO A 30 -16.59 17.02 -30.37
N LYS A 31 -17.17 17.96 -31.13
CA LYS A 31 -17.11 19.41 -30.88
C LYS A 31 -18.51 20.00 -31.07
N PRO A 32 -18.83 21.13 -30.42
CA PRO A 32 -20.05 21.87 -30.71
C PRO A 32 -20.15 22.17 -32.20
N ASN A 33 -21.33 21.97 -32.80
CA ASN A 33 -21.58 22.45 -34.15
C ASN A 33 -21.53 24.01 -34.19
N PRO A 34 -21.35 24.64 -35.37
CA PRO A 34 -21.20 26.09 -35.44
C PRO A 34 -22.36 26.89 -34.81
N GLN A 35 -23.56 26.34 -34.86
CA GLN A 35 -24.78 26.94 -34.28
C GLN A 35 -24.93 26.66 -32.77
N ARG A 36 -24.04 25.86 -32.16
CA ARG A 36 -24.08 25.38 -30.77
C ARG A 36 -25.43 24.77 -30.36
N THR A 37 -26.10 24.12 -31.32
CA THR A 37 -27.35 23.38 -31.12
C THR A 37 -27.11 21.90 -30.85
N ASP A 38 -25.92 21.39 -31.15
CA ASP A 38 -25.50 20.01 -30.88
C ASP A 38 -23.98 19.94 -30.62
N GLY A 39 -23.50 18.87 -30.02
CA GLY A 39 -22.12 18.71 -29.57
C GLY A 39 -21.92 17.55 -28.58
N PRO A 40 -20.81 17.53 -27.83
CA PRO A 40 -20.56 16.54 -26.79
C PRO A 40 -21.43 16.79 -25.54
N PHE A 41 -21.71 15.74 -24.76
CA PHE A 41 -22.24 15.89 -23.41
C PHE A 41 -21.23 16.61 -22.50
N VAL A 42 -21.70 17.25 -21.43
CA VAL A 42 -20.81 17.82 -20.41
C VAL A 42 -20.53 16.82 -19.30
N SER A 43 -21.49 15.97 -18.95
CA SER A 43 -21.35 14.95 -17.92
C SER A 43 -21.10 13.54 -18.48
N ILE A 44 -20.36 12.74 -17.72
CA ILE A 44 -20.10 11.32 -18.02
C ILE A 44 -21.37 10.51 -17.77
N GLU A 45 -22.13 10.88 -16.74
CA GLU A 45 -23.40 10.29 -16.35
C GLU A 45 -24.42 10.37 -17.49
N ARG A 46 -24.54 11.53 -18.16
CA ARG A 46 -25.43 11.64 -19.32
C ARG A 46 -24.97 10.75 -20.48
N ALA A 47 -23.67 10.65 -20.72
CA ALA A 47 -23.13 9.76 -21.75
C ALA A 47 -23.38 8.28 -21.45
N ARG A 48 -23.21 7.86 -20.18
CA ARG A 48 -23.59 6.52 -19.69
C ARG A 48 -25.08 6.26 -19.91
N ASP A 49 -25.94 7.19 -19.52
CA ASP A 49 -27.38 7.02 -19.65
C ASP A 49 -27.82 6.95 -21.12
N ALA A 50 -27.21 7.75 -22.01
CA ALA A 50 -27.42 7.66 -23.45
C ALA A 50 -26.92 6.32 -24.05
N ALA A 51 -25.81 5.77 -23.54
CA ALA A 51 -25.32 4.45 -23.92
C ALA A 51 -26.29 3.34 -23.49
N ARG A 52 -26.85 3.44 -22.27
CA ARG A 52 -27.89 2.53 -21.77
C ARG A 52 -29.16 2.59 -22.62
N GLU A 53 -29.63 3.80 -22.95
CA GLU A 53 -30.78 4.02 -23.84
C GLU A 53 -30.56 3.40 -25.23
N LYS A 54 -29.33 3.51 -25.77
CA LYS A 54 -28.98 2.96 -27.09
C LYS A 54 -28.92 1.43 -27.11
N GLY A 55 -28.51 0.82 -25.99
CA GLY A 55 -28.27 -0.60 -25.86
C GLY A 55 -27.08 -1.12 -26.70
N GLY A 56 -26.62 -2.33 -26.39
CA GLY A 56 -25.45 -2.94 -27.02
C GLY A 56 -24.11 -2.34 -26.57
N GLN A 57 -23.02 -2.75 -27.21
CA GLN A 57 -21.68 -2.23 -26.90
C GLN A 57 -21.52 -0.82 -27.46
N ASN A 58 -21.17 0.14 -26.60
CA ASN A 58 -20.99 1.55 -26.97
C ASN A 58 -19.63 2.06 -26.50
N THR A 59 -19.27 3.27 -26.94
CA THR A 59 -18.04 3.95 -26.50
C THR A 59 -18.37 5.35 -25.99
N ILE A 60 -17.82 5.71 -24.84
CA ILE A 60 -17.75 7.08 -24.33
C ILE A 60 -16.33 7.59 -24.61
N ALA A 61 -16.23 8.57 -25.49
CA ALA A 61 -14.98 9.21 -25.89
C ALA A 61 -14.81 10.52 -25.11
N MET A 62 -13.88 10.51 -24.16
CA MET A 62 -13.60 11.59 -23.21
C MET A 62 -12.64 12.61 -23.80
N GLY A 63 -13.03 13.88 -23.69
CA GLY A 63 -12.28 15.01 -24.21
C GLY A 63 -11.36 15.69 -23.21
N ASP A 64 -10.38 16.45 -23.70
CA ASP A 64 -9.49 17.26 -22.88
C ASP A 64 -10.24 18.19 -21.91
N GLY A 65 -9.65 18.31 -20.73
CA GLY A 65 -10.03 19.26 -19.68
C GLY A 65 -10.35 18.60 -18.34
N ASP A 66 -10.75 19.45 -17.39
CA ASP A 66 -10.97 19.07 -15.99
C ASP A 66 -12.44 18.74 -15.71
N TYR A 67 -12.67 17.58 -15.09
CA TYR A 67 -13.98 17.06 -14.70
C TYR A 67 -14.03 16.91 -13.18
N TYR A 68 -14.67 17.86 -12.49
CA TYR A 68 -14.76 17.89 -11.03
C TYR A 68 -15.98 17.08 -10.55
N LEU A 69 -15.71 15.93 -9.93
CA LEU A 69 -16.75 15.01 -9.47
C LEU A 69 -17.16 15.33 -8.03
N ALA A 70 -18.46 15.49 -7.82
CA ALA A 70 -19.06 15.65 -6.49
C ALA A 70 -19.55 14.32 -5.90
N GLU A 71 -19.79 13.32 -6.75
CA GLU A 71 -20.21 11.96 -6.38
C GLU A 71 -19.54 10.93 -7.32
N PRO A 72 -19.41 9.66 -6.89
CA PRO A 72 -18.91 8.59 -7.76
C PRO A 72 -19.85 8.33 -8.94
N ILE A 73 -19.28 8.06 -10.12
CA ILE A 73 -20.01 7.59 -11.28
C ILE A 73 -20.14 6.07 -11.19
N VAL A 74 -21.38 5.61 -11.04
CA VAL A 74 -21.71 4.19 -10.92
C VAL A 74 -22.01 3.62 -12.30
N PHE A 75 -21.29 2.56 -12.66
CA PHE A 75 -21.58 1.66 -13.76
C PHE A 75 -22.06 0.34 -13.18
N ASP A 76 -23.17 -0.18 -13.69
CA ASP A 76 -23.77 -1.43 -13.23
C ASP A 76 -23.89 -2.43 -14.38
N ALA A 77 -24.55 -3.57 -14.14
CA ALA A 77 -24.74 -4.61 -15.15
C ALA A 77 -25.33 -4.14 -16.49
N ARG A 78 -25.99 -2.98 -16.54
CA ARG A 78 -26.48 -2.38 -17.80
C ARG A 78 -25.38 -1.81 -18.68
N ASP A 79 -24.19 -1.60 -18.12
CA ASP A 79 -23.03 -1.02 -18.78
C ASP A 79 -22.04 -2.09 -19.26
N ALA A 80 -22.44 -3.36 -19.26
CA ALA A 80 -21.60 -4.47 -19.69
C ALA A 80 -21.03 -4.25 -21.11
N GLY A 81 -19.71 -4.39 -21.26
CA GLY A 81 -18.98 -4.18 -22.51
C GLY A 81 -18.84 -2.71 -22.95
N LEU A 82 -19.20 -1.74 -22.10
CA LEU A 82 -18.99 -0.32 -22.38
C LEU A 82 -17.50 0.02 -22.37
N VAL A 83 -17.07 0.78 -23.38
CA VAL A 83 -15.72 1.34 -23.45
C VAL A 83 -15.78 2.81 -23.06
N ILE A 84 -15.04 3.21 -22.03
CA ILE A 84 -14.78 4.62 -21.74
C ILE A 84 -13.29 4.88 -21.93
N ALA A 85 -12.98 5.82 -22.84
CA ALA A 85 -11.60 6.06 -23.23
C ALA A 85 -11.35 7.55 -23.50
N ALA A 86 -10.12 7.99 -23.24
CA ALA A 86 -9.64 9.27 -23.75
C ALA A 86 -9.65 9.29 -25.29
N ARG A 87 -9.93 10.46 -25.86
CA ARG A 87 -9.72 10.70 -27.29
C ARG A 87 -8.23 10.67 -27.63
N CYS A 88 -7.92 10.42 -28.89
CA CYS A 88 -6.53 10.36 -29.36
C CYS A 88 -5.78 11.65 -29.04
N ASN A 89 -4.63 11.53 -28.36
CA ASN A 89 -3.77 12.64 -27.92
C ASN A 89 -4.42 13.61 -26.92
N GLU A 90 -5.53 13.21 -26.29
CA GLU A 90 -6.20 13.96 -25.24
C GLU A 90 -5.97 13.27 -23.89
N ALA A 91 -5.96 14.06 -22.81
CA ALA A 91 -5.69 13.65 -21.44
C ALA A 91 -6.76 14.21 -20.48
N PRO A 92 -8.02 13.74 -20.56
CA PRO A 92 -9.09 14.11 -19.63
C PRO A 92 -8.67 13.85 -18.18
N ILE A 93 -8.92 14.84 -17.32
CA ILE A 93 -8.59 14.77 -15.89
C ILE A 93 -9.87 14.75 -15.08
N LEU A 94 -10.10 13.66 -14.36
CA LEU A 94 -11.17 13.53 -13.40
C LEU A 94 -10.61 13.89 -12.03
N HIS A 95 -11.21 14.89 -11.39
CA HIS A 95 -10.88 15.30 -10.02
C HIS A 95 -11.90 14.73 -9.04
N GLY A 96 -11.42 14.10 -7.97
CA GLY A 96 -12.24 13.49 -6.91
C GLY A 96 -12.75 14.50 -5.90
N GLY A 97 -13.03 15.71 -6.38
CA GLY A 97 -13.03 16.89 -5.53
C GLY A 97 -13.67 18.10 -6.19
N LEU A 98 -13.98 19.09 -5.34
CA LEU A 98 -14.58 20.34 -5.77
C LEU A 98 -13.50 21.38 -6.04
N LEU A 99 -13.60 22.04 -7.19
CA LEU A 99 -12.80 23.22 -7.49
C LEU A 99 -13.16 24.36 -6.54
N ILE A 100 -12.18 24.81 -5.77
CA ILE A 100 -12.30 25.93 -4.86
C ILE A 100 -12.06 27.23 -5.64
N ARG A 101 -12.97 28.18 -5.48
CA ARG A 101 -12.93 29.47 -6.19
C ARG A 101 -13.06 30.62 -5.19
N LYS A 102 -12.77 31.84 -5.68
CA LYS A 102 -13.04 33.11 -4.96
C LYS A 102 -12.28 33.22 -3.62
N TRP A 103 -11.00 32.87 -3.64
CA TRP A 103 -10.11 33.06 -2.50
C TRP A 103 -10.00 34.53 -2.08
N LYS A 104 -9.98 34.79 -0.78
CA LYS A 104 -9.87 36.12 -0.17
C LYS A 104 -8.68 36.16 0.78
N ALA A 105 -7.75 37.06 0.51
CA ALA A 105 -6.65 37.37 1.42
C ALA A 105 -7.18 37.88 2.77
N GLN A 106 -6.55 37.46 3.85
CA GLN A 106 -6.74 37.95 5.21
C GLN A 106 -5.52 38.80 5.61
N ALA A 107 -5.70 39.65 6.63
CA ALA A 107 -4.65 40.57 7.08
C ALA A 107 -3.44 39.86 7.72
N ASP A 108 -3.61 38.62 8.17
CA ASP A 108 -2.59 37.79 8.84
C ASP A 108 -1.84 36.87 7.87
N GLY A 109 -1.99 37.06 6.55
CA GLY A 109 -1.36 36.23 5.52
C GLY A 109 -2.12 34.95 5.17
N ARG A 110 -3.21 34.62 5.88
CA ARG A 110 -4.10 33.51 5.53
C ARG A 110 -4.95 33.86 4.31
N TRP A 111 -5.44 32.82 3.65
CA TRP A 111 -6.43 32.93 2.58
C TRP A 111 -7.65 32.08 2.91
N THR A 112 -8.83 32.60 2.61
CA THR A 112 -10.09 31.89 2.85
C THR A 112 -10.92 31.77 1.59
N ALA A 113 -11.62 30.65 1.43
CA ALA A 113 -12.59 30.46 0.37
C ALA A 113 -13.80 29.67 0.90
N SER A 114 -15.00 30.11 0.53
CA SER A 114 -16.22 29.37 0.88
C SER A 114 -16.26 28.06 0.08
N LEU A 115 -16.55 26.98 0.78
CA LEU A 115 -16.66 25.64 0.23
C LEU A 115 -17.79 24.92 0.95
N LYS A 116 -18.95 24.83 0.30
CA LYS A 116 -20.06 24.04 0.80
C LYS A 116 -19.94 22.60 0.32
N LEU A 117 -19.91 21.66 1.24
CA LEU A 117 -19.78 20.24 0.94
C LEU A 117 -21.15 19.58 0.72
N PRO A 118 -21.24 18.53 -0.11
CA PRO A 118 -22.38 17.63 -0.11
C PRO A 118 -22.58 17.00 1.28
N ALA A 119 -23.82 16.63 1.60
CA ALA A 119 -24.15 16.05 2.90
C ALA A 119 -23.33 14.77 3.17
N GLY A 120 -22.74 14.66 4.38
CA GLY A 120 -21.93 13.50 4.76
C GLY A 120 -20.53 13.44 4.14
N ARG A 121 -20.12 14.46 3.38
CA ARG A 121 -18.75 14.59 2.87
C ARG A 121 -17.89 15.45 3.79
N GLU A 122 -16.59 15.18 3.77
CA GLU A 122 -15.56 15.94 4.48
C GLU A 122 -14.45 16.30 3.49
N VAL A 123 -13.68 17.36 3.77
CA VAL A 123 -12.45 17.62 3.02
C VAL A 123 -11.40 16.66 3.54
N GLY A 124 -11.06 15.66 2.73
CA GLY A 124 -10.00 14.71 3.02
C GLY A 124 -8.63 15.35 2.83
N ASP A 125 -8.40 15.94 1.65
CA ASP A 125 -7.15 16.61 1.29
C ASP A 125 -7.39 17.92 0.53
N LEU A 126 -6.38 18.79 0.53
CA LEU A 126 -6.34 20.00 -0.27
C LEU A 126 -5.18 19.92 -1.27
N PHE A 127 -5.48 20.22 -2.53
CA PHE A 127 -4.50 20.28 -3.61
C PHE A 127 -4.44 21.71 -4.16
N VAL A 128 -3.24 22.27 -4.27
CA VAL A 128 -3.01 23.60 -4.86
C VAL A 128 -2.00 23.43 -5.99
N ASN A 129 -2.37 23.83 -7.22
CA ASN A 129 -1.60 23.55 -8.44
C ASN A 129 -1.27 22.05 -8.62
N GLY A 130 -2.19 21.18 -8.17
CA GLY A 130 -2.00 19.74 -8.20
C GLY A 130 -1.01 19.17 -7.17
N ALA A 131 -0.46 20.00 -6.28
CA ALA A 131 0.37 19.56 -5.17
C ALA A 131 -0.47 19.41 -3.89
N LEU A 132 -0.34 18.27 -3.21
CA LEU A 132 -0.94 18.01 -1.91
C LEU A 132 -0.42 19.01 -0.86
N GLN A 133 -1.33 19.60 -0.07
CA GLN A 133 -1.01 20.53 1.01
C GLN A 133 -1.14 19.85 2.38
N THR A 134 -0.30 20.25 3.32
CA THR A 134 -0.29 19.69 4.68
C THR A 134 -1.54 20.14 5.44
N GLN A 135 -2.33 19.20 5.96
CA GLN A 135 -3.37 19.58 6.92
C GLN A 135 -2.71 20.14 8.18
N ALA A 136 -3.22 21.26 8.70
CA ALA A 136 -2.72 21.94 9.89
C ALA A 136 -2.46 20.95 11.03
N ARG A 137 -1.20 20.83 11.45
CA ARG A 137 -0.75 19.78 12.36
C ARG A 137 0.31 20.25 13.35
N PHE A 138 0.39 19.59 14.50
CA PHE A 138 1.46 19.79 15.45
C PHE A 138 2.13 18.45 15.82
N PRO A 139 3.47 18.37 15.78
CA PRO A 139 4.39 19.41 15.32
C PRO A 139 4.24 19.67 13.82
N ASN A 140 4.73 20.80 13.32
CA ASN A 140 4.64 21.10 11.89
C ASN A 140 5.42 20.09 11.04
N ALA A 141 5.00 19.90 9.79
CA ALA A 141 5.73 19.05 8.85
C ALA A 141 7.15 19.58 8.61
N PRO A 142 8.15 18.69 8.51
CA PRO A 142 9.53 19.11 8.25
C PRO A 142 9.67 19.67 6.83
N LEU A 143 10.23 20.88 6.70
CA LEU A 143 10.42 21.55 5.41
C LEU A 143 11.40 20.82 4.47
N ASP A 144 12.31 20.03 5.02
CA ASP A 144 13.28 19.23 4.27
C ASP A 144 12.76 17.84 3.90
N GLY A 145 11.53 17.49 4.30
CA GLY A 145 10.91 16.19 4.03
C GLY A 145 11.52 15.02 4.80
N ASP A 146 12.39 15.25 5.80
CA ASP A 146 13.01 14.17 6.56
C ASP A 146 11.95 13.41 7.40
N PRO A 147 11.68 12.12 7.12
CA PRO A 147 10.60 11.38 7.77
C PRO A 147 10.88 11.08 9.26
N ARG A 148 12.09 11.40 9.76
CA ARG A 148 12.48 11.31 11.17
C ARG A 148 12.07 12.53 12.00
N LYS A 149 11.58 13.60 11.37
CA LYS A 149 11.24 14.88 12.02
C LYS A 149 9.73 15.15 12.00
N GLY A 150 9.29 16.10 12.82
CA GLY A 150 7.88 16.53 12.87
C GLY A 150 6.97 15.52 13.58
N TRP A 151 7.50 14.84 14.60
CA TRP A 151 6.81 13.85 15.42
C TRP A 151 6.90 14.21 16.91
N LEU A 152 5.84 13.88 17.66
CA LEU A 152 5.87 13.67 19.09
C LEU A 152 6.02 12.16 19.35
N PHE A 153 6.35 11.80 20.59
CA PHE A 153 6.50 10.41 21.01
C PHE A 153 5.64 10.15 22.23
N ALA A 154 4.81 9.11 22.19
CA ALA A 154 3.92 8.78 23.29
C ALA A 154 4.71 8.45 24.56
N ALA A 155 4.28 9.01 25.68
CA ALA A 155 4.89 8.80 26.99
C ALA A 155 4.42 7.48 27.62
N LYS A 156 5.19 6.99 28.59
CA LYS A 156 4.74 5.90 29.46
C LYS A 156 3.54 6.35 30.31
N CYS A 157 2.47 5.56 30.31
CA CYS A 157 1.36 5.78 31.22
C CYS A 157 1.73 5.43 32.67
N THR A 158 1.21 6.19 33.63
CA THR A 158 1.56 6.09 35.06
C THR A 158 0.92 4.90 35.78
N HIS A 159 -0.09 4.29 35.17
CA HIS A 159 -0.74 3.08 35.66
C HIS A 159 -0.44 1.94 34.69
N ASP A 160 -0.31 0.72 35.22
CA ASP A 160 -0.25 -0.50 34.41
C ASP A 160 -1.59 -0.64 33.70
N ASP A 161 -1.65 -0.06 32.51
CA ASP A 161 -2.83 -0.11 31.67
C ASP A 161 -2.94 -1.52 31.09
N ASP A 162 -4.15 -2.08 31.12
CA ASP A 162 -4.48 -3.22 30.27
C ASP A 162 -4.06 -2.86 28.83
N ILE A 163 -3.32 -3.75 28.17
CA ILE A 163 -2.82 -3.56 26.81
C ILE A 163 -3.95 -3.12 25.87
N TRP A 164 -5.18 -3.61 26.09
CA TRP A 164 -6.37 -3.22 25.33
C TRP A 164 -6.75 -1.73 25.42
N HIS A 165 -6.31 -1.00 26.45
CA HIS A 165 -6.50 0.45 26.51
C HIS A 165 -5.62 1.19 25.50
N GLY A 166 -4.46 0.66 25.12
CA GLY A 166 -3.58 1.25 24.10
C GLY A 166 -4.23 1.37 22.71
N ASN A 167 -5.34 0.67 22.51
CA ASN A 167 -6.17 0.78 21.32
C ASN A 167 -7.04 2.03 21.29
N MET A 168 -7.32 2.64 22.44
CA MET A 168 -8.25 3.77 22.58
C MET A 168 -7.64 4.99 23.26
N ARG A 169 -6.49 4.86 23.91
CA ARG A 169 -5.81 5.98 24.57
C ARG A 169 -4.29 5.82 24.58
N PHE A 170 -3.59 6.93 24.74
CA PHE A 170 -2.15 6.94 24.99
C PHE A 170 -1.76 8.17 25.83
N CYS A 171 -0.60 8.09 26.48
CA CYS A 171 -0.09 9.16 27.32
C CYS A 171 0.89 10.06 26.55
N PHE A 172 0.97 11.33 26.96
CA PHE A 172 1.81 12.35 26.32
C PHE A 172 2.72 13.07 27.32
N HIS A 173 3.80 13.70 26.83
CA HIS A 173 4.73 14.46 27.66
C HIS A 173 4.23 15.89 27.93
N ALA A 174 4.70 16.50 29.02
CA ALA A 174 4.35 17.88 29.31
C ALA A 174 4.84 18.80 28.17
N GLY A 175 3.91 19.55 27.56
CA GLY A 175 4.19 20.43 26.40
C GLY A 175 3.66 19.91 25.07
N ASP A 176 3.27 18.64 24.97
CA ASP A 176 2.82 18.02 23.71
C ASP A 176 1.42 18.48 23.25
N LEU A 177 0.65 19.11 24.15
CA LEU A 177 -0.70 19.59 23.86
C LEU A 177 -0.73 21.10 23.63
N PRO A 178 -0.62 21.58 22.37
CA PRO A 178 -0.89 22.98 22.04
C PRO A 178 -2.39 23.33 22.17
N ILE A 179 -3.26 22.33 22.28
CA ILE A 179 -4.72 22.46 22.40
C ILE A 179 -5.18 21.72 23.67
N SER A 180 -5.98 22.37 24.51
CA SER A 180 -6.38 21.82 25.82
C SER A 180 -7.87 21.50 25.98
N LYS A 181 -8.75 21.88 25.04
CA LYS A 181 -10.21 21.72 25.22
C LYS A 181 -11.02 21.34 23.99
N ASN A 182 -10.73 21.88 22.80
CA ASN A 182 -11.55 21.64 21.62
C ASN A 182 -10.99 20.47 20.79
N THR A 183 -11.72 19.35 20.79
CA THR A 183 -11.38 18.13 20.02
C THR A 183 -12.17 18.02 18.72
N ALA A 184 -13.03 18.97 18.38
CA ALA A 184 -13.87 18.91 17.19
C ALA A 184 -13.02 18.90 15.91
N GLY A 185 -13.10 17.80 15.15
CA GLY A 185 -12.32 17.60 13.92
C GLY A 185 -10.86 17.23 14.15
N LEU A 186 -10.41 17.13 15.41
CA LEU A 186 -9.03 16.79 15.74
C LEU A 186 -8.79 15.29 15.59
N VAL A 187 -7.69 14.92 14.93
CA VAL A 187 -7.22 13.54 14.78
C VAL A 187 -5.80 13.40 15.30
N ALA A 188 -5.46 12.19 15.73
CA ALA A 188 -4.09 11.77 16.03
C ALA A 188 -3.63 10.80 14.94
N HIS A 189 -2.58 11.16 14.21
CA HIS A 189 -1.89 10.25 13.30
C HIS A 189 -0.78 9.55 14.07
N ILE A 190 -0.82 8.22 14.14
CA ILE A 190 0.05 7.41 15.01
C ILE A 190 0.70 6.29 14.20
N VAL A 191 1.96 5.99 14.50
CA VAL A 191 2.65 4.78 14.03
C VAL A 191 2.83 3.81 15.19
N GLY A 192 2.56 2.53 14.95
CA GLY A 192 2.43 1.50 15.98
C GLY A 192 2.29 0.10 15.37
N GLY A 193 1.65 -0.81 16.10
CA GLY A 193 1.42 -2.19 15.66
C GLY A 193 0.64 -3.04 16.66
N PHE A 194 0.82 -4.37 16.61
CA PHE A 194 0.02 -5.33 17.38
C PHE A 194 0.34 -5.37 18.88
N ARG A 195 1.51 -4.88 19.27
CA ARG A 195 1.99 -4.86 20.66
C ARG A 195 2.82 -3.60 20.90
N PRO A 196 2.97 -3.17 22.16
CA PRO A 196 3.89 -2.08 22.51
C PRO A 196 5.28 -2.26 21.88
N GLY A 197 5.78 -1.21 21.21
CA GLY A 197 7.08 -1.20 20.54
C GLY A 197 7.08 -1.68 19.08
N SER A 198 6.01 -2.31 18.59
CA SER A 198 5.85 -2.62 17.16
C SER A 198 5.63 -1.35 16.34
N GLN A 199 6.24 -1.26 15.15
CA GLN A 199 6.21 -0.07 14.28
C GLN A 199 6.04 -0.46 12.80
N TRP A 200 5.04 -1.28 12.52
CA TRP A 200 4.79 -1.84 11.18
C TRP A 200 3.59 -1.22 10.48
N GLY A 201 2.84 -0.33 11.13
CA GLY A 201 1.68 0.32 10.52
C GLY A 201 1.39 1.71 11.07
N SER A 202 0.40 2.39 10.49
CA SER A 202 -0.09 3.68 10.95
C SER A 202 -1.61 3.79 10.94
N ASP A 203 -2.15 4.64 11.81
CA ASP A 203 -3.58 4.96 11.88
C ASP A 203 -3.84 6.45 12.11
N THR A 204 -5.03 6.90 11.71
CA THR A 204 -5.56 8.25 11.93
C THR A 204 -6.79 8.13 12.83
N LEU A 205 -6.62 8.42 14.12
CA LEU A 205 -7.64 8.19 15.13
C LEU A 205 -8.32 9.51 15.54
N PRO A 206 -9.65 9.63 15.45
CA PRO A 206 -10.37 10.79 15.97
C PRO A 206 -10.14 10.97 17.47
N VAL A 207 -9.74 12.17 17.88
CA VAL A 207 -9.57 12.50 19.30
C VAL A 207 -10.93 12.79 19.92
N VAL A 208 -11.21 12.14 21.05
CA VAL A 208 -12.48 12.26 21.78
C VAL A 208 -12.33 13.28 22.91
N SER A 209 -11.31 13.13 23.74
CA SER A 209 -11.09 13.98 24.92
C SER A 209 -9.63 14.01 25.36
N PHE A 210 -9.30 15.03 26.14
CA PHE A 210 -8.02 15.15 26.84
C PHE A 210 -8.24 14.99 28.34
N ASP A 211 -7.45 14.13 28.98
CA ASP A 211 -7.27 14.13 30.43
C ASP A 211 -5.92 14.79 30.75
N THR A 212 -5.95 16.07 31.05
CA THR A 212 -4.74 16.84 31.34
C THR A 212 -4.13 16.52 32.70
N ALA A 213 -4.91 16.00 33.65
CA ALA A 213 -4.42 15.60 34.97
C ALA A 213 -3.55 14.33 34.85
N ASN A 214 -4.01 13.36 34.05
CA ASN A 214 -3.30 12.11 33.80
C ASN A 214 -2.40 12.13 32.55
N ARG A 215 -2.39 13.25 31.81
CA ARG A 215 -1.70 13.43 30.53
C ARG A 215 -2.04 12.34 29.51
N THR A 216 -3.33 12.15 29.29
CA THR A 216 -3.85 11.13 28.37
C THR A 216 -4.67 11.76 27.24
N ILE A 217 -4.47 11.26 26.02
CA ILE A 217 -5.35 11.51 24.88
C ILE A 217 -6.25 10.29 24.72
N ASN A 218 -7.57 10.50 24.75
CA ASN A 218 -8.54 9.47 24.42
C ASN A 218 -8.96 9.64 22.96
N THR A 219 -8.96 8.54 22.22
CA THR A 219 -9.35 8.47 20.81
C THR A 219 -10.53 7.51 20.63
N ARG A 220 -11.15 7.49 19.46
CA ARG A 220 -12.13 6.45 19.12
C ARG A 220 -11.51 5.05 19.01
N GLY A 221 -10.20 4.99 18.78
CA GLY A 221 -9.44 3.77 18.76
C GLY A 221 -9.76 2.80 17.62
N THR A 222 -9.12 1.64 17.68
CA THR A 222 -9.34 0.50 16.78
C THR A 222 -9.03 -0.81 17.50
N ALA A 223 -9.68 -1.91 17.15
CA ALA A 223 -9.43 -3.21 17.78
C ALA A 223 -8.07 -3.85 17.37
N TYR A 224 -7.37 -3.25 16.41
CA TYR A 224 -6.24 -3.89 15.70
C TYR A 224 -4.89 -3.17 15.91
N PHE A 225 -4.87 -1.99 16.52
CA PHE A 225 -3.69 -1.13 16.53
C PHE A 225 -3.43 -0.53 17.91
N PHE A 226 -2.26 -0.85 18.48
CA PHE A 226 -1.87 -0.42 19.81
C PHE A 226 -0.93 0.79 19.73
N THR A 227 -1.24 1.80 20.54
CA THR A 227 -0.35 2.93 20.82
C THR A 227 0.26 2.75 22.20
N ALA A 228 1.58 2.86 22.29
CA ALA A 228 2.33 2.68 23.54
C ALA A 228 3.53 3.63 23.61
N GLU A 229 4.27 3.60 24.72
CA GLU A 229 5.49 4.39 24.92
C GLU A 229 6.43 4.31 23.70
N GLY A 230 6.90 5.46 23.23
CA GLY A 230 7.75 5.58 22.05
C GLY A 230 7.00 5.55 20.72
N SER A 231 5.70 5.26 20.66
CA SER A 231 4.93 5.36 19.41
C SER A 231 4.95 6.80 18.93
N ARG A 232 5.40 7.02 17.69
CA ARG A 232 5.44 8.37 17.11
C ARG A 232 4.06 8.81 16.66
N TYR A 233 3.72 10.07 16.92
CA TYR A 233 2.43 10.63 16.53
C TYR A 233 2.49 12.12 16.24
N PHE A 234 1.45 12.65 15.60
CA PHE A 234 1.16 14.08 15.54
C PHE A 234 -0.34 14.32 15.61
N LEU A 235 -0.73 15.54 15.99
CA LEU A 235 -2.13 15.98 16.02
C LEU A 235 -2.43 16.81 14.78
N ALA A 236 -3.61 16.65 14.17
CA ALA A 236 -4.00 17.42 12.99
C ALA A 236 -5.49 17.78 12.99
N GLY A 237 -5.88 18.76 12.17
CA GLY A 237 -7.29 19.05 11.87
C GLY A 237 -7.94 20.13 12.73
N ALA A 238 -7.15 20.98 13.40
CA ALA A 238 -7.67 22.05 14.25
C ALA A 238 -7.14 23.44 13.87
N ALA A 239 -8.00 24.46 14.00
CA ALA A 239 -7.67 25.85 13.67
C ALA A 239 -6.43 26.39 14.41
N ALA A 240 -6.26 25.96 15.66
CA ALA A 240 -5.14 26.36 16.51
C ALA A 240 -3.79 25.77 16.08
N LEU A 241 -3.79 24.76 15.20
CA LEU A 241 -2.58 24.18 14.63
C LEU A 241 -2.21 24.80 13.28
N LEU A 242 -3.07 25.67 12.71
CA LEU A 242 -2.81 26.29 11.42
C LEU A 242 -1.85 27.47 11.65
N ASP A 243 -0.55 27.23 11.53
CA ASP A 243 0.49 28.21 11.85
C ASP A 243 1.72 28.22 10.91
N ALA A 244 1.84 27.26 9.99
CA ALA A 244 2.96 27.18 9.06
C ALA A 244 2.56 27.37 7.58
N PRO A 245 3.48 27.87 6.73
CA PRO A 245 3.28 27.92 5.29
C PRO A 245 3.03 26.52 4.70
N GLY A 246 2.07 26.43 3.77
CA GLY A 246 1.61 25.17 3.18
C GLY A 246 0.51 24.47 3.96
N GLU A 247 0.13 24.98 5.13
CA GLU A 247 -0.91 24.36 5.94
C GLU A 247 -2.32 24.82 5.58
N TRP A 248 -3.29 23.92 5.73
CA TRP A 248 -4.71 24.21 5.57
C TRP A 248 -5.59 23.64 6.67
N TRP A 249 -6.77 24.24 6.85
CA TRP A 249 -7.82 23.77 7.76
C TRP A 249 -9.20 24.06 7.16
N TYR A 250 -10.17 23.17 7.39
CA TYR A 250 -11.56 23.37 7.00
C TYR A 250 -12.40 23.79 8.22
N ASP A 251 -12.88 25.03 8.21
CA ASP A 251 -13.79 25.57 9.22
C ASP A 251 -15.21 25.07 8.94
N ARG A 252 -15.57 23.94 9.55
CA ARG A 252 -16.91 23.32 9.38
C ARG A 252 -18.04 24.26 9.79
N ALA A 253 -17.83 25.13 10.78
CA ALA A 253 -18.87 26.04 11.27
C ALA A 253 -19.16 27.17 10.27
N LYS A 254 -18.15 27.56 9.48
CA LYS A 254 -18.27 28.62 8.46
C LYS A 254 -18.33 28.11 7.02
N GLU A 255 -18.26 26.79 6.82
CA GLU A 255 -18.19 26.16 5.49
C GLU A 255 -17.12 26.82 4.59
N GLN A 256 -15.89 26.92 5.11
CA GLN A 256 -14.77 27.54 4.38
C GLN A 256 -13.45 26.80 4.60
N VAL A 257 -12.61 26.82 3.57
CA VAL A 257 -11.21 26.41 3.66
C VAL A 257 -10.38 27.63 4.05
N VAL A 258 -9.44 27.44 4.97
CA VAL A 258 -8.41 28.40 5.38
C VAL A 258 -7.05 27.80 5.02
N TYR A 259 -6.19 28.55 4.32
CA TYR A 259 -4.89 28.10 3.84
C TYR A 259 -3.82 29.18 4.04
N ILE A 260 -2.60 28.77 4.37
CA ILE A 260 -1.41 29.63 4.41
C ILE A 260 -0.53 29.29 3.19
N PRO A 261 -0.42 30.17 2.18
CA PRO A 261 0.43 29.90 1.02
C PRO A 261 1.91 29.74 1.38
N THR A 262 2.61 28.82 0.71
CA THR A 262 4.05 28.59 0.88
C THR A 262 4.91 29.76 0.41
N ASP A 263 4.48 30.48 -0.62
CA ASP A 263 5.22 31.59 -1.25
C ASP A 263 4.70 32.98 -0.86
N GLY A 264 3.67 33.05 -0.02
CA GLY A 264 2.98 34.30 0.35
C GLY A 264 2.28 35.01 -0.82
N LEU A 265 2.22 34.38 -2.00
CA LEU A 265 1.60 34.94 -3.18
C LEU A 265 0.08 34.70 -3.17
N PRO A 266 -0.69 35.50 -3.94
CA PRO A 266 -2.09 35.20 -4.17
C PRO A 266 -2.28 33.79 -4.71
N ILE A 267 -3.30 33.10 -4.20
CA ILE A 267 -3.80 31.87 -4.81
C ILE A 267 -4.44 32.27 -6.15
N SER A 268 -3.60 32.49 -7.16
CA SER A 268 -3.97 32.65 -8.58
C SER A 268 -4.22 31.30 -9.24
N SER A 269 -4.12 30.22 -8.45
CA SER A 269 -3.99 28.83 -8.82
C SER A 269 -5.29 28.03 -8.71
N THR A 270 -5.34 26.91 -9.43
CA THR A 270 -6.38 25.88 -9.29
C THR A 270 -6.20 25.20 -7.94
N ALA A 271 -7.23 25.25 -7.09
CA ALA A 271 -7.25 24.56 -5.81
C ALA A 271 -8.42 23.59 -5.75
N VAL A 272 -8.18 22.33 -5.35
CA VAL A 272 -9.20 21.27 -5.30
C VAL A 272 -9.29 20.74 -3.87
N ALA A 273 -10.52 20.67 -3.35
CA ALA A 273 -10.80 19.92 -2.12
C ALA A 273 -11.15 18.48 -2.49
N GLY A 274 -10.28 17.53 -2.15
CA GLY A 274 -10.51 16.10 -2.36
C GLY A 274 -11.55 15.57 -1.37
N ILE A 275 -12.68 15.07 -1.89
CA ILE A 275 -13.82 14.60 -1.08
C ILE A 275 -14.31 13.20 -1.46
N LEU A 276 -13.82 12.66 -2.58
CA LEU A 276 -14.19 11.36 -3.12
C LEU A 276 -13.02 10.37 -3.08
N PRO A 277 -13.18 9.24 -2.37
CA PRO A 277 -12.22 8.14 -2.44
C PRO A 277 -12.46 7.21 -3.65
N THR A 278 -13.63 7.33 -4.30
CA THR A 278 -13.99 6.55 -5.49
C THR A 278 -14.62 7.44 -6.55
N PHE A 279 -14.11 7.33 -7.77
CA PHE A 279 -14.48 8.15 -8.92
C PHE A 279 -15.39 7.32 -9.81
N PHE A 280 -14.90 6.14 -10.22
CA PHE A 280 -15.67 5.13 -10.94
C PHE A 280 -15.94 3.93 -10.05
N ARG A 281 -17.21 3.53 -9.96
CA ARG A 281 -17.62 2.28 -9.32
C ARG A 281 -18.29 1.38 -10.34
N LEU A 282 -17.69 0.23 -10.62
CA LEU A 282 -18.18 -0.79 -11.54
C LEU A 282 -18.74 -1.94 -10.70
N ASP A 283 -20.06 -2.07 -10.63
CA ASP A 283 -20.77 -3.07 -9.80
C ASP A 283 -21.55 -4.03 -10.72
N GLY A 284 -20.98 -5.21 -10.99
CA GLY A 284 -21.56 -6.13 -11.99
C GLY A 284 -21.37 -5.70 -13.44
N ALA A 285 -20.50 -4.72 -13.72
CA ALA A 285 -20.33 -4.12 -15.04
C ALA A 285 -19.32 -4.89 -15.90
N ASP A 286 -19.67 -6.12 -16.27
CA ASP A 286 -18.77 -7.06 -16.93
C ASP A 286 -18.22 -6.57 -18.28
N GLY A 287 -16.96 -6.89 -18.57
CA GLY A 287 -16.32 -6.65 -19.87
C GLY A 287 -16.07 -5.18 -20.19
N MET A 288 -16.27 -4.26 -19.23
CA MET A 288 -16.00 -2.84 -19.43
C MET A 288 -14.50 -2.58 -19.68
N VAL A 289 -14.22 -1.51 -20.42
CA VAL A 289 -12.86 -1.02 -20.65
C VAL A 289 -12.76 0.43 -20.20
N VAL A 290 -11.79 0.74 -19.33
CA VAL A 290 -11.44 2.10 -18.90
C VAL A 290 -10.02 2.38 -19.34
N SER A 291 -9.82 3.37 -20.22
CA SER A 291 -8.51 3.59 -20.83
C SER A 291 -8.09 5.05 -21.04
N GLY A 292 -6.82 5.35 -20.74
CA GLY A 292 -6.19 6.63 -21.05
C GLY A 292 -6.68 7.81 -20.21
N LEU A 293 -7.43 7.56 -19.14
CA LEU A 293 -7.97 8.62 -18.28
C LEU A 293 -7.00 8.97 -17.14
N ARG A 294 -7.09 10.21 -16.65
CA ARG A 294 -6.39 10.63 -15.43
C ARG A 294 -7.36 10.80 -14.27
N PHE A 295 -7.06 10.21 -13.13
CA PHE A 295 -7.84 10.32 -11.90
C PHE A 295 -6.97 10.96 -10.82
N ARG A 296 -7.38 12.09 -10.26
CA ARG A 296 -6.57 12.80 -9.28
C ARG A 296 -7.35 13.58 -8.23
N ASP A 297 -6.63 14.06 -7.23
CA ASP A 297 -7.12 14.99 -6.21
C ASP A 297 -8.35 14.45 -5.45
N GLY A 298 -8.23 13.21 -4.98
CA GLY A 298 -9.26 12.49 -4.25
C GLY A 298 -9.12 12.59 -2.73
N ASP A 299 -10.06 11.97 -2.03
CA ASP A 299 -9.99 11.79 -0.57
C ASP A 299 -8.99 10.66 -0.22
N PRO A 300 -8.14 10.82 0.81
CA PRO A 300 -7.10 9.86 1.17
C PRO A 300 -7.65 8.57 1.81
N ARG A 301 -8.96 8.48 2.12
CA ARG A 301 -9.55 7.26 2.68
C ARG A 301 -9.37 6.07 1.75
N GLY A 302 -8.90 4.95 2.31
CA GLY A 302 -8.77 3.71 1.55
C GLY A 302 -7.69 2.73 1.97
N SER A 303 -7.08 2.81 3.15
CA SER A 303 -5.92 2.01 3.52
C SER A 303 -5.96 0.49 3.29
N GLY A 304 -7.13 -0.13 3.15
CA GLY A 304 -7.23 -1.58 3.13
C GLY A 304 -6.86 -2.23 4.47
N LYS A 305 -6.85 -1.44 5.56
CA LYS A 305 -6.47 -1.87 6.91
C LYS A 305 -7.21 -3.16 7.27
N PHE A 306 -6.43 -4.08 7.81
CA PHE A 306 -6.90 -5.35 8.33
C PHE A 306 -8.10 -5.14 9.26
N GLY A 307 -9.18 -5.90 9.03
CA GLY A 307 -10.35 -5.88 9.91
C GLY A 307 -11.17 -4.58 9.87
N THR A 308 -10.96 -3.68 8.90
CA THR A 308 -11.78 -2.46 8.75
C THR A 308 -12.44 -2.36 7.37
N ASP A 309 -13.55 -1.63 7.28
CA ASP A 309 -14.23 -1.26 6.03
C ASP A 309 -13.41 -0.27 5.16
N THR A 310 -12.18 0.05 5.56
CA THR A 310 -11.26 0.83 4.70
C THR A 310 -10.79 0.05 3.47
N ARG A 311 -11.14 -1.24 3.37
CA ARG A 311 -11.06 -2.08 2.16
C ARG A 311 -12.15 -1.75 1.14
N SER A 312 -13.02 -0.78 1.37
CA SER A 312 -14.14 -0.46 0.46
C SER A 312 -13.87 0.75 -0.45
N PHE A 313 -12.62 1.05 -0.81
CA PHE A 313 -12.29 2.25 -1.58
C PHE A 313 -11.26 2.00 -2.67
N GLY A 314 -11.23 2.91 -3.63
CA GLY A 314 -10.36 2.93 -4.80
C GLY A 314 -10.86 3.94 -5.81
N ALA A 315 -9.98 4.73 -6.41
CA ALA A 315 -10.35 5.73 -7.41
C ALA A 315 -11.13 5.07 -8.56
N ILE A 316 -10.67 3.88 -8.97
CA ILE A 316 -11.45 2.94 -9.76
C ILE A 316 -11.76 1.72 -8.88
N ARG A 317 -13.04 1.48 -8.60
CA ARG A 317 -13.51 0.34 -7.80
C ARG A 317 -14.34 -0.61 -8.65
N LEU A 318 -14.01 -1.89 -8.60
CA LEU A 318 -14.73 -3.00 -9.21
C LEU A 318 -15.29 -3.90 -8.10
N ASP A 319 -16.59 -4.18 -8.15
CA ASP A 319 -17.26 -5.14 -7.29
C ASP A 319 -18.00 -6.15 -8.19
N ARG A 320 -17.61 -7.42 -8.15
CA ARG A 320 -18.21 -8.51 -8.95
C ARG A 320 -18.36 -8.16 -10.43
N ALA A 321 -17.32 -7.61 -11.05
CA ALA A 321 -17.31 -7.16 -12.44
C ALA A 321 -16.23 -7.92 -13.23
N ASP A 322 -16.65 -8.93 -13.98
CA ASP A 322 -15.77 -9.88 -14.64
C ASP A 322 -15.27 -9.36 -15.99
N GLY A 323 -14.07 -9.73 -16.43
CA GLY A 323 -13.55 -9.40 -17.75
C GLY A 323 -13.20 -7.91 -17.96
N VAL A 324 -13.11 -7.11 -16.90
CA VAL A 324 -12.83 -5.67 -16.98
C VAL A 324 -11.37 -5.40 -17.38
N ARG A 325 -11.15 -4.38 -18.21
CA ARG A 325 -9.80 -3.97 -18.66
C ARG A 325 -9.52 -2.52 -18.24
N LEU A 326 -8.51 -2.31 -17.41
CA LEU A 326 -8.04 -1.00 -16.96
C LEU A 326 -6.67 -0.72 -17.60
N LEU A 327 -6.66 0.12 -18.64
CA LEU A 327 -5.54 0.21 -19.59
C LEU A 327 -4.97 1.62 -19.72
N GLY A 328 -3.70 1.83 -19.37
CA GLY A 328 -3.01 3.09 -19.65
C GLY A 328 -3.57 4.30 -18.90
N ASN A 329 -4.19 4.11 -17.74
CA ASN A 329 -4.71 5.20 -16.92
C ASN A 329 -3.59 5.78 -16.03
N SER A 330 -3.74 7.05 -15.65
CA SER A 330 -2.91 7.69 -14.63
C SER A 330 -3.75 7.95 -13.39
N ILE A 331 -3.27 7.55 -12.23
CA ILE A 331 -3.97 7.74 -10.95
C ILE A 331 -2.97 8.34 -9.97
N ASP A 332 -3.23 9.54 -9.48
CA ASP A 332 -2.34 10.23 -8.55
C ASP A 332 -3.13 10.95 -7.46
N ASN A 333 -2.55 11.13 -6.26
CA ASN A 333 -3.20 11.93 -5.21
C ASN A 333 -4.59 11.43 -4.78
N VAL A 334 -4.71 10.14 -4.51
CA VAL A 334 -5.95 9.48 -4.06
C VAL A 334 -5.70 8.56 -2.87
N GLY A 335 -6.76 8.10 -2.22
CA GLY A 335 -6.66 7.11 -1.14
C GLY A 335 -6.07 5.77 -1.61
N VAL A 336 -6.75 5.12 -2.55
CA VAL A 336 -6.31 3.90 -3.24
C VAL A 336 -6.44 4.09 -4.74
N GLY A 337 -5.49 3.56 -5.50
CA GLY A 337 -5.53 3.63 -6.95
C GLY A 337 -6.66 2.79 -7.55
N ILE A 338 -6.46 1.48 -7.59
CA ILE A 338 -7.40 0.52 -8.17
C ILE A 338 -7.81 -0.51 -7.13
N HIS A 339 -9.10 -0.76 -7.00
CA HIS A 339 -9.67 -1.75 -6.12
C HIS A 339 -10.49 -2.76 -6.91
N VAL A 340 -10.14 -4.04 -6.82
CA VAL A 340 -10.87 -5.15 -7.44
C VAL A 340 -11.32 -6.11 -6.34
N SER A 341 -12.62 -6.28 -6.23
CA SER A 341 -13.22 -7.22 -5.29
C SER A 341 -14.11 -8.22 -6.02
N GLU A 342 -13.95 -9.50 -5.67
CA GLU A 342 -14.84 -10.60 -6.05
C GLU A 342 -15.05 -10.73 -7.57
N SER A 343 -14.02 -10.48 -8.36
CA SER A 343 -14.10 -10.38 -9.83
C SER A 343 -13.13 -11.34 -10.54
N LYS A 344 -13.42 -11.68 -11.79
CA LYS A 344 -12.65 -12.65 -12.59
C LYS A 344 -12.11 -12.04 -13.88
N ASP A 345 -10.96 -12.53 -14.37
CA ASP A 345 -10.37 -12.12 -15.67
C ASP A 345 -10.20 -10.59 -15.79
N VAL A 346 -9.76 -9.94 -14.71
CA VAL A 346 -9.47 -8.50 -14.72
C VAL A 346 -8.04 -8.27 -15.19
N LEU A 347 -7.86 -7.41 -16.20
CA LEU A 347 -6.54 -6.96 -16.65
C LEU A 347 -6.29 -5.52 -16.22
N ILE A 348 -5.21 -5.31 -15.47
CA ILE A 348 -4.73 -4.00 -15.06
C ILE A 348 -3.36 -3.81 -15.72
N ALA A 349 -3.31 -3.07 -16.82
CA ALA A 349 -2.09 -2.99 -17.63
C ALA A 349 -1.69 -1.58 -18.06
N GLY A 350 -0.38 -1.30 -17.98
CA GLY A 350 0.21 -0.05 -18.46
C GLY A 350 -0.22 1.20 -17.70
N ASN A 351 -0.78 1.06 -16.50
CA ASN A 351 -1.23 2.19 -15.70
C ASN A 351 -0.06 2.81 -14.92
N VAL A 352 -0.19 4.09 -14.59
CA VAL A 352 0.65 4.79 -13.61
C VAL A 352 -0.18 5.03 -12.35
N VAL A 353 0.28 4.53 -11.21
CA VAL A 353 -0.35 4.76 -9.90
C VAL A 353 0.67 5.40 -8.98
N ALA A 354 0.48 6.67 -8.65
CA ALA A 354 1.42 7.48 -7.90
C ALA A 354 0.75 8.09 -6.67
N ASP A 355 1.55 8.48 -5.67
CA ASP A 355 1.08 9.41 -4.64
C ASP A 355 -0.22 8.93 -3.95
N VAL A 356 -0.29 7.66 -3.57
CA VAL A 356 -1.49 7.12 -2.93
C VAL A 356 -1.36 7.13 -1.41
N ALA A 357 -2.44 7.46 -0.72
CA ALA A 357 -2.45 7.49 0.74
C ALA A 357 -2.28 6.08 1.33
N GLY A 358 -2.79 5.05 0.65
CA GLY A 358 -2.70 3.64 1.01
C GLY A 358 -2.21 2.75 -0.14
N ASN A 359 -2.95 1.67 -0.46
CA ASN A 359 -2.55 0.71 -1.51
C ASN A 359 -2.61 1.30 -2.92
N GLY A 360 -1.67 0.87 -3.78
CA GLY A 360 -1.72 1.20 -5.21
C GLY A 360 -2.83 0.43 -5.93
N ILE A 361 -2.69 -0.89 -5.98
CA ILE A 361 -3.66 -1.82 -6.54
C ILE A 361 -4.02 -2.86 -5.48
N TYR A 362 -5.31 -3.05 -5.22
CA TYR A 362 -5.82 -4.13 -4.38
C TYR A 362 -6.65 -5.10 -5.23
N VAL A 363 -6.41 -6.40 -5.06
CA VAL A 363 -7.21 -7.49 -5.65
C VAL A 363 -7.62 -8.47 -4.56
N GLY A 364 -8.92 -8.63 -4.35
CA GLY A 364 -9.37 -9.64 -3.40
C GLY A 364 -10.85 -9.66 -3.16
N THR A 365 -11.22 -9.36 -1.92
CA THR A 365 -12.58 -9.51 -1.42
C THR A 365 -13.11 -8.23 -0.77
N THR A 366 -14.43 -8.09 -0.76
CA THR A 366 -15.12 -6.99 -0.09
C THR A 366 -15.00 -7.16 1.43
N TYR A 367 -14.99 -6.05 2.17
CA TYR A 367 -15.09 -6.12 3.62
C TYR A 367 -16.33 -6.93 4.07
N GLY A 368 -16.13 -7.89 4.97
CA GLY A 368 -17.21 -8.70 5.54
C GLY A 368 -17.63 -9.90 4.69
N THR A 369 -17.03 -10.08 3.52
CA THR A 369 -17.18 -11.29 2.69
C THR A 369 -15.82 -12.01 2.55
N PHE A 370 -15.84 -13.18 1.92
CA PHE A 370 -14.64 -13.90 1.45
C PHE A 370 -14.88 -14.52 0.08
N LEU A 371 -15.69 -13.85 -0.75
CA LEU A 371 -15.79 -14.25 -2.13
C LEU A 371 -14.47 -13.92 -2.82
N LYS A 372 -14.03 -14.83 -3.68
CA LYS A 372 -12.70 -14.74 -4.26
C LYS A 372 -12.68 -13.96 -5.56
N SER A 373 -11.57 -13.29 -5.81
CA SER A 373 -11.19 -12.87 -7.16
C SER A 373 -10.37 -13.97 -7.84
N HIS A 374 -10.47 -14.10 -9.15
CA HIS A 374 -9.74 -15.14 -9.89
C HIS A 374 -9.11 -14.60 -11.17
N ASP A 375 -7.98 -15.17 -11.57
CA ASP A 375 -7.39 -14.93 -12.90
C ASP A 375 -7.06 -13.45 -13.18
N ALA A 376 -6.79 -12.66 -12.14
CA ALA A 376 -6.40 -11.26 -12.28
C ALA A 376 -4.97 -11.16 -12.83
N THR A 377 -4.78 -10.32 -13.84
CA THR A 377 -3.47 -10.05 -14.46
C THR A 377 -3.07 -8.59 -14.25
N ILE A 378 -1.96 -8.36 -13.56
CA ILE A 378 -1.40 -7.03 -13.26
C ILE A 378 -0.06 -6.90 -13.99
N LEU A 379 -0.06 -6.18 -15.11
CA LEU A 379 1.00 -6.24 -16.10
C LEU A 379 1.57 -4.86 -16.47
N SER A 380 2.89 -4.70 -16.38
CA SER A 380 3.59 -3.51 -16.91
C SER A 380 3.08 -2.17 -16.37
N ASN A 381 2.66 -2.13 -15.10
CA ASN A 381 2.28 -0.88 -14.44
C ASN A 381 3.51 -0.22 -13.80
N HIS A 382 3.48 1.11 -13.67
CA HIS A 382 4.43 1.87 -12.85
C HIS A 382 3.70 2.36 -11.60
N ILE A 383 4.16 1.92 -10.44
CA ILE A 383 3.51 2.16 -9.15
C ILE A 383 4.53 2.80 -8.22
N HIS A 384 4.32 4.04 -7.77
CA HIS A 384 5.33 4.70 -6.94
C HIS A 384 4.76 5.65 -5.87
N ASP A 385 5.55 5.89 -4.83
CA ASP A 385 5.20 6.78 -3.71
C ASP A 385 3.91 6.33 -3.01
N ILE A 386 3.98 5.13 -2.44
CA ILE A 386 2.84 4.37 -1.90
C ILE A 386 2.80 4.45 -0.38
N GLY A 387 1.60 4.58 0.18
CA GLY A 387 1.38 4.60 1.62
C GLY A 387 1.76 5.94 2.26
N ARG A 388 1.36 7.06 1.67
CA ARG A 388 1.70 8.41 2.19
C ARG A 388 1.05 8.74 3.54
N VAL A 389 -0.07 8.10 3.86
CA VAL A 389 -0.79 8.28 5.14
C VAL A 389 -0.85 6.96 5.92
N TYR A 390 -1.13 5.87 5.21
CA TYR A 390 -1.33 4.55 5.79
C TYR A 390 -0.17 3.64 5.40
N PHE A 391 0.71 3.40 6.36
CA PHE A 391 1.97 2.72 6.11
C PHE A 391 1.81 1.22 5.93
N GLU A 392 0.76 0.62 6.52
CA GLU A 392 0.46 -0.80 6.39
C GLU A 392 -0.16 -1.13 5.03
N THR A 393 0.60 -0.93 3.95
CA THR A 393 0.11 -1.01 2.58
C THR A 393 1.16 -1.53 1.61
N ALA A 394 0.70 -1.86 0.41
CA ALA A 394 1.54 -2.33 -0.69
C ALA A 394 1.26 -1.57 -1.99
N GLY A 395 2.27 -1.51 -2.86
CA GLY A 395 2.06 -1.12 -4.26
C GLY A 395 1.02 -2.02 -4.94
N ILE A 396 1.14 -3.33 -4.72
CA ILE A 396 0.13 -4.33 -5.12
C ILE A 396 -0.21 -5.20 -3.91
N TRP A 397 -1.48 -5.23 -3.53
CA TRP A 397 -2.03 -6.09 -2.50
C TRP A 397 -2.94 -7.16 -3.11
N PHE A 398 -2.84 -8.42 -2.68
CA PHE A 398 -3.82 -9.45 -3.03
C PHE A 398 -4.19 -10.40 -1.88
N GLN A 399 -5.48 -10.74 -1.76
CA GLN A 399 -6.03 -11.59 -0.68
C GLN A 399 -7.27 -12.30 -1.20
N ALA A 400 -7.61 -13.50 -0.71
CA ALA A 400 -8.81 -14.23 -1.14
C ALA A 400 -8.89 -14.26 -2.69
N ALA A 401 -7.80 -14.66 -3.32
CA ALA A 401 -7.66 -14.61 -4.77
C ALA A 401 -6.85 -15.81 -5.26
N ASP A 402 -7.28 -16.44 -6.36
CA ASP A 402 -6.57 -17.58 -6.95
C ASP A 402 -6.06 -17.22 -8.36
N ASN A 403 -4.94 -17.83 -8.76
CA ASN A 403 -4.33 -17.68 -10.08
C ASN A 403 -4.05 -16.21 -10.47
N VAL A 404 -3.52 -15.42 -9.52
CA VAL A 404 -3.15 -14.02 -9.74
C VAL A 404 -1.78 -13.95 -10.43
N GLY A 405 -1.71 -13.30 -11.59
CA GLY A 405 -0.47 -13.03 -12.31
C GLY A 405 0.01 -11.59 -12.13
N ILE A 406 1.20 -11.40 -11.56
CA ILE A 406 1.82 -10.08 -11.33
C ILE A 406 3.15 -10.03 -12.06
N ALA A 407 3.19 -9.35 -13.21
CA ALA A 407 4.34 -9.41 -14.10
C ALA A 407 4.80 -8.05 -14.65
N HIS A 408 6.13 -7.90 -14.80
CA HIS A 408 6.75 -6.75 -15.46
C HIS A 408 6.40 -5.37 -14.89
N ASN A 409 5.97 -5.28 -13.63
CA ASN A 409 5.67 -4.01 -12.98
C ASN A 409 6.96 -3.35 -12.46
N LEU A 410 6.98 -2.02 -12.49
CA LEU A 410 7.97 -1.21 -11.78
C LEU A 410 7.31 -0.64 -10.53
N ILE A 411 7.82 -0.97 -9.35
CA ILE A 411 7.28 -0.52 -8.06
C ILE A 411 8.39 0.19 -7.28
N GLU A 412 8.15 1.43 -6.87
CA GLU A 412 9.18 2.28 -6.26
C GLU A 412 8.66 3.03 -5.03
N ASN A 413 9.50 3.22 -4.02
CA ASN A 413 9.21 4.06 -2.86
C ASN A 413 7.91 3.68 -2.13
N ALA A 414 7.87 2.47 -1.57
CA ALA A 414 6.74 2.01 -0.78
C ALA A 414 6.97 2.20 0.72
N ALA A 415 5.95 2.66 1.44
CA ALA A 415 5.98 2.81 2.89
C ALA A 415 6.35 1.50 3.61
N GLN A 416 5.71 0.39 3.24
CA GLN A 416 5.98 -0.94 3.81
C GLN A 416 6.27 -2.00 2.74
N PHE A 417 5.32 -2.29 1.83
CA PHE A 417 5.50 -3.37 0.84
C PHE A 417 5.48 -2.92 -0.62
N GLY A 418 6.30 -3.54 -1.47
CA GLY A 418 6.14 -3.41 -2.92
C GLY A 418 4.94 -4.24 -3.41
N ILE A 419 5.00 -5.54 -3.16
CA ILE A 419 3.95 -6.52 -3.44
C ILE A 419 3.69 -7.28 -2.14
N ALA A 420 2.44 -7.39 -1.73
CA ALA A 420 2.07 -8.22 -0.58
C ALA A 420 0.79 -9.00 -0.90
N GLY A 421 0.73 -10.26 -0.47
CA GLY A 421 -0.53 -10.98 -0.55
C GLY A 421 -0.53 -12.33 0.13
N GLY A 422 -1.63 -13.06 -0.02
CA GLY A 422 -1.84 -14.33 0.64
C GLY A 422 -3.01 -14.33 1.61
N SER A 423 -3.08 -15.35 2.45
CA SER A 423 -4.13 -15.53 3.46
C SER A 423 -3.72 -14.91 4.79
N LEU A 424 -4.57 -14.04 5.30
CA LEU A 424 -4.39 -13.32 6.55
C LEU A 424 -5.19 -13.93 7.69
N TRP A 425 -6.32 -14.60 7.39
CA TRP A 425 -7.29 -15.01 8.41
C TRP A 425 -7.49 -16.53 8.47
N GLY A 426 -7.21 -17.26 7.39
CA GLY A 426 -7.38 -18.70 7.35
C GLY A 426 -7.91 -19.22 6.01
N PRO A 427 -8.45 -20.45 5.97
CA PRO A 427 -8.91 -21.07 4.73
C PRO A 427 -9.93 -20.25 3.92
N GLN A 428 -10.69 -19.37 4.58
CA GLN A 428 -11.69 -18.52 3.94
C GLN A 428 -11.09 -17.47 2.99
N ASP A 429 -9.90 -16.93 3.28
CA ASP A 429 -9.22 -15.95 2.44
C ASP A 429 -8.01 -16.53 1.71
N ALA A 430 -8.02 -17.86 1.54
CA ALA A 430 -6.95 -18.60 0.92
C ALA A 430 -6.60 -18.09 -0.48
N VAL A 431 -5.31 -18.16 -0.78
CA VAL A 431 -4.72 -17.80 -2.06
C VAL A 431 -3.91 -18.99 -2.59
N HIS A 432 -4.14 -19.32 -3.86
CA HIS A 432 -3.40 -20.37 -4.54
C HIS A 432 -2.87 -19.91 -5.90
N ASP A 433 -1.78 -20.53 -6.32
CA ASP A 433 -1.23 -20.46 -7.67
C ASP A 433 -0.91 -19.02 -8.13
N ALA A 434 -0.52 -18.14 -7.19
CA ALA A 434 -0.06 -16.80 -7.53
C ALA A 434 1.32 -16.87 -8.20
N VAL A 435 1.51 -16.07 -9.26
CA VAL A 435 2.78 -15.96 -9.99
C VAL A 435 3.25 -14.51 -9.98
N ILE A 436 4.33 -14.25 -9.24
CA ILE A 436 4.97 -12.93 -9.12
C ILE A 436 6.29 -12.99 -9.87
N GLU A 437 6.36 -12.41 -11.07
CA GLU A 437 7.53 -12.57 -11.94
C GLU A 437 7.99 -11.33 -12.71
N HIS A 438 9.30 -11.24 -12.93
CA HIS A 438 9.90 -10.18 -13.75
C HIS A 438 9.56 -8.75 -13.32
N ASN A 439 9.18 -8.54 -12.05
CA ASN A 439 8.94 -7.22 -11.50
C ASN A 439 10.26 -6.58 -11.05
N VAL A 440 10.29 -5.25 -11.06
CA VAL A 440 11.37 -4.46 -10.46
C VAL A 440 10.78 -3.73 -9.26
N VAL A 441 11.28 -4.02 -8.06
CA VAL A 441 10.88 -3.33 -6.83
C VAL A 441 12.07 -2.59 -6.24
N ARG A 442 11.93 -1.28 -6.05
CA ARG A 442 12.98 -0.43 -5.47
C ARG A 442 12.48 0.31 -4.23
N ASN A 443 13.34 0.40 -3.21
CA ASN A 443 13.08 1.24 -2.05
C ASN A 443 11.74 0.92 -1.37
N ALA A 444 11.47 -0.35 -1.09
CA ALA A 444 10.33 -0.74 -0.26
C ALA A 444 10.66 -0.62 1.25
N ASN A 445 9.64 -0.53 2.09
CA ASN A 445 9.75 -0.42 3.55
C ASN A 445 10.46 0.84 4.08
N GLN A 446 10.18 2.01 3.50
CA GLN A 446 10.86 3.25 3.86
C GLN A 446 10.25 3.98 5.07
N GLN A 447 9.10 3.54 5.56
CA GLN A 447 8.36 4.22 6.63
C GLN A 447 8.11 3.33 7.85
N THR A 448 8.48 2.04 7.84
CA THR A 448 8.16 1.08 8.91
C THR A 448 9.32 0.17 9.26
N ALA A 449 9.18 -0.62 10.32
CA ALA A 449 9.90 -1.87 10.53
C ALA A 449 8.98 -3.05 10.17
N ASP A 450 9.55 -4.24 9.99
CA ASP A 450 8.80 -5.47 9.69
C ASP A 450 7.99 -5.31 8.39
N GLY A 451 8.73 -5.03 7.31
CA GLY A 451 8.22 -4.88 5.95
C GLY A 451 9.20 -5.42 4.91
N GLY A 452 8.98 -5.16 3.62
CA GLY A 452 9.87 -5.68 2.59
C GLY A 452 9.41 -5.46 1.16
N ALA A 453 10.12 -5.98 0.16
CA ALA A 453 9.68 -5.77 -1.22
C ALA A 453 8.54 -6.70 -1.63
N ILE A 454 8.65 -8.01 -1.37
CA ILE A 454 7.61 -8.99 -1.72
C ILE A 454 7.24 -9.82 -0.49
N LYS A 455 5.96 -9.79 -0.08
CA LYS A 455 5.44 -10.56 1.06
C LYS A 455 4.39 -11.59 0.64
N MET A 456 4.47 -12.80 1.20
CA MET A 456 3.42 -13.83 1.15
C MET A 456 2.97 -14.20 2.56
N MET A 457 1.66 -14.22 2.80
CA MET A 457 1.03 -14.67 4.05
C MET A 457 0.30 -16.01 3.86
N GLY A 458 0.34 -16.89 4.86
CA GLY A 458 -0.20 -18.25 4.73
C GLY A 458 -1.06 -18.74 5.87
N GLU A 459 -1.87 -17.88 6.51
CA GLU A 459 -2.70 -18.29 7.65
C GLU A 459 -3.73 -19.37 7.29
N GLN A 460 -4.00 -19.57 5.99
CA GLN A 460 -4.75 -20.71 5.43
C GLN A 460 -4.18 -22.08 5.84
N ALA A 461 -2.89 -22.15 6.19
CA ALA A 461 -2.24 -23.34 6.72
C ALA A 461 -2.28 -24.58 5.78
N ASP A 462 -2.44 -24.36 4.48
CA ASP A 462 -2.17 -25.30 3.40
C ASP A 462 -1.18 -24.70 2.37
N PRO A 463 -0.57 -25.52 1.49
CA PRO A 463 0.40 -25.02 0.52
C PRO A 463 -0.23 -24.03 -0.47
N LEU A 464 0.39 -22.85 -0.61
CA LEU A 464 -0.06 -21.81 -1.54
C LEU A 464 0.19 -22.19 -3.01
N ASN A 465 1.10 -23.13 -3.28
CA ASN A 465 1.55 -23.53 -4.63
C ASN A 465 1.94 -22.33 -5.53
N SER A 466 2.46 -21.27 -4.91
CA SER A 466 2.74 -19.99 -5.56
C SER A 466 4.22 -19.83 -5.90
N SER A 467 4.55 -18.92 -6.81
CA SER A 467 5.94 -18.66 -7.24
C SER A 467 6.31 -17.19 -7.23
N ILE A 468 7.53 -16.90 -6.77
CA ILE A 468 8.18 -15.59 -6.79
C ILE A 468 9.46 -15.76 -7.58
N ARG A 469 9.47 -15.36 -8.86
CA ARG A 469 10.58 -15.70 -9.76
C ARG A 469 11.08 -14.57 -10.64
N TYR A 470 12.39 -14.52 -10.84
CA TYR A 470 13.05 -13.58 -11.76
C TYR A 470 12.74 -12.10 -11.51
N ASN A 471 12.41 -11.74 -10.26
CA ASN A 471 12.23 -10.36 -9.85
C ASN A 471 13.57 -9.72 -9.53
N ARG A 472 13.64 -8.39 -9.69
CA ARG A 472 14.78 -7.57 -9.25
C ARG A 472 14.33 -6.71 -8.08
N VAL A 473 14.96 -6.90 -6.92
CA VAL A 473 14.67 -6.14 -5.70
C VAL A 473 15.91 -5.40 -5.24
N THR A 474 15.77 -4.09 -5.03
CA THR A 474 16.88 -3.26 -4.56
C THR A 474 16.48 -2.29 -3.46
N GLY A 475 17.31 -2.12 -2.43
CA GLY A 475 17.18 -0.98 -1.53
C GLY A 475 16.07 -1.07 -0.48
N THR A 476 15.64 -2.27 -0.04
CA THR A 476 14.69 -2.32 1.08
C THR A 476 15.29 -1.70 2.34
N GLY A 477 14.51 -0.86 3.01
CA GLY A 477 14.94 -0.04 4.14
C GLY A 477 14.13 -0.30 5.38
N GLN A 478 14.32 0.54 6.39
CA GLN A 478 13.50 0.54 7.61
C GLN A 478 13.47 1.95 8.18
N LEU A 479 12.39 2.29 8.88
CA LEU A 479 12.30 3.51 9.65
C LEU A 479 11.65 3.23 11.01
N MET A 480 12.50 2.92 11.98
CA MET A 480 12.10 2.60 13.36
C MET A 480 12.76 3.53 14.37
N ASN A 481 11.98 4.03 15.31
CA ASN A 481 12.49 4.77 16.47
C ASN A 481 12.63 3.89 17.72
N ARG A 482 13.50 4.29 18.63
CA ARG A 482 13.57 3.77 20.00
C ARG A 482 12.51 4.44 20.87
N VAL A 483 12.34 3.88 22.06
CA VAL A 483 11.45 4.41 23.10
C VAL A 483 11.76 5.87 23.45
N ASP A 484 13.04 6.26 23.41
CA ASP A 484 13.49 7.64 23.67
C ASP A 484 13.29 8.62 22.49
N GLY A 485 12.70 8.16 21.39
CA GLY A 485 12.46 8.95 20.18
C GLY A 485 13.63 9.01 19.19
N THR A 486 14.78 8.41 19.49
CA THR A 486 15.93 8.36 18.56
C THR A 486 15.76 7.26 17.50
N PHE A 487 16.11 7.53 16.24
CA PHE A 487 15.97 6.56 15.15
C PHE A 487 17.17 5.61 15.02
N TRP A 488 16.92 4.36 14.63
CA TRP A 488 17.99 3.45 14.23
C TRP A 488 18.71 3.97 12.97
N PRO A 489 20.02 3.74 12.83
CA PRO A 489 20.73 4.08 11.60
C PRO A 489 20.12 3.38 10.37
N PRO A 490 20.16 4.01 9.18
CA PRO A 490 19.78 3.34 7.94
C PRO A 490 20.57 2.03 7.76
N GLY A 491 19.89 0.98 7.31
CA GLY A 491 20.52 -0.32 7.09
C GLY A 491 20.86 -1.12 8.35
N TYR A 492 20.56 -0.62 9.55
CA TYR A 492 20.85 -1.36 10.79
C TYR A 492 20.01 -2.65 10.89
N GLU A 493 20.68 -3.76 11.19
CA GLU A 493 20.08 -4.99 11.72
C GLU A 493 21.04 -5.58 12.76
N ASN A 494 20.50 -5.98 13.93
CA ASN A 494 21.20 -6.83 14.87
C ASN A 494 20.27 -7.97 15.29
N THR A 495 20.56 -9.19 14.83
CA THR A 495 19.71 -10.37 15.08
C THR A 495 19.67 -10.79 16.55
N SER A 496 20.52 -10.23 17.42
CA SER A 496 20.52 -10.49 18.86
C SER A 496 19.70 -9.48 19.67
N GLU A 497 19.18 -8.42 19.04
CA GLU A 497 18.37 -7.39 19.68
C GLU A 497 16.90 -7.54 19.29
N TRP A 498 16.00 -7.37 20.26
CA TRP A 498 14.56 -7.34 20.01
C TRP A 498 13.86 -6.28 20.88
N PRO A 499 12.95 -5.47 20.32
CA PRO A 499 12.63 -5.36 18.89
C PRO A 499 13.78 -4.69 18.10
N SER A 500 14.17 -5.31 16.98
CA SER A 500 15.14 -4.74 16.02
C SER A 500 14.39 -4.23 14.80
N PRO A 501 14.85 -3.15 14.15
CA PRO A 501 14.38 -2.84 12.82
C PRO A 501 14.74 -3.99 11.88
N ILE A 502 13.80 -4.41 11.05
CA ILE A 502 14.01 -5.46 10.05
C ILE A 502 13.26 -5.13 8.78
N SER A 503 13.86 -5.50 7.65
CA SER A 503 13.23 -5.45 6.34
C SER A 503 13.77 -6.53 5.42
N TRP A 504 12.91 -7.00 4.52
CA TRP A 504 13.18 -8.15 3.67
C TRP A 504 13.13 -7.79 2.19
N ALA A 505 13.95 -8.42 1.37
CA ALA A 505 13.71 -8.41 -0.06
C ALA A 505 12.49 -9.31 -0.38
N ILE A 506 12.46 -10.54 0.14
CA ILE A 506 11.34 -11.47 0.02
C ILE A 506 11.00 -12.04 1.41
N TYR A 507 9.73 -11.98 1.78
CA TYR A 507 9.23 -12.34 3.10
C TYR A 507 8.04 -13.30 3.02
N THR A 508 8.20 -14.54 3.44
CA THR A 508 7.07 -15.47 3.63
C THR A 508 6.75 -15.55 5.11
N ASP A 509 5.53 -15.19 5.49
CA ASP A 509 5.10 -14.97 6.87
C ASP A 509 3.78 -15.70 7.15
N GLY A 510 3.42 -15.79 8.43
CA GLY A 510 2.17 -16.41 8.87
C GLY A 510 1.98 -17.80 8.28
N LYS A 511 2.99 -18.68 8.35
CA LYS A 511 2.93 -20.07 7.87
C LYS A 511 2.89 -20.26 6.35
N ALA A 512 3.20 -19.22 5.56
CA ALA A 512 3.30 -19.31 4.11
C ALA A 512 4.20 -20.47 3.66
N SER A 513 3.59 -21.44 2.98
CA SER A 513 4.18 -22.75 2.68
C SER A 513 3.99 -23.12 1.22
N GLY A 514 4.88 -23.97 0.70
CA GLY A 514 4.83 -24.41 -0.71
C GLY A 514 5.14 -23.31 -1.72
N VAL A 515 5.86 -22.26 -1.32
CA VAL A 515 6.25 -21.16 -2.19
C VAL A 515 7.59 -21.48 -2.87
N ARG A 516 7.65 -21.32 -4.19
CA ARG A 516 8.90 -21.40 -4.97
C ARG A 516 9.49 -20.02 -5.18
N ILE A 517 10.64 -19.74 -4.58
CA ILE A 517 11.39 -18.48 -4.67
C ILE A 517 12.62 -18.70 -5.55
N GLU A 518 12.54 -18.31 -6.82
CA GLU A 518 13.52 -18.74 -7.84
C GLU A 518 14.13 -17.60 -8.66
N GLY A 519 15.46 -17.62 -8.83
CA GLY A 519 16.10 -16.81 -9.88
C GLY A 519 16.00 -15.29 -9.67
N ASN A 520 15.67 -14.83 -8.46
CA ASN A 520 15.55 -13.42 -8.15
C ASN A 520 16.94 -12.78 -7.95
N THR A 521 17.07 -11.51 -8.31
CA THR A 521 18.26 -10.69 -8.03
C THR A 521 17.95 -9.70 -6.92
N LEU A 522 18.60 -9.86 -5.78
CA LEU A 522 18.34 -9.11 -4.54
C LEU A 522 19.61 -8.35 -4.16
N SER A 523 19.62 -7.02 -4.25
CA SER A 523 20.80 -6.21 -3.88
C SER A 523 20.48 -5.08 -2.91
N ASP A 524 21.45 -4.72 -2.07
CA ASP A 524 21.39 -3.50 -1.24
C ASP A 524 20.15 -3.43 -0.33
N ASN A 525 19.64 -4.59 0.08
CA ASN A 525 18.52 -4.76 0.99
C ASN A 525 19.03 -4.92 2.42
N ILE A 526 18.20 -4.68 3.45
CA ILE A 526 18.61 -5.04 4.82
C ILE A 526 18.83 -6.55 4.91
N SER A 527 17.75 -7.34 4.85
CA SER A 527 17.81 -8.81 4.80
C SER A 527 17.22 -9.29 3.49
N ALA A 528 17.70 -10.42 2.96
CA ALA A 528 17.26 -10.88 1.65
C ALA A 528 16.00 -11.75 1.73
N ILE A 529 16.10 -13.01 2.17
CA ILE A 529 14.95 -13.94 2.16
C ILE A 529 14.62 -14.39 3.58
N GLY A 530 13.39 -14.08 4.03
CA GLY A 530 12.85 -14.48 5.32
C GLY A 530 11.72 -15.51 5.19
N ILE A 531 11.79 -16.58 5.97
CA ILE A 531 10.77 -17.63 6.08
C ILE A 531 10.31 -17.76 7.53
N ASN A 532 9.09 -17.32 7.81
CA ASN A 532 8.54 -17.27 9.16
C ASN A 532 7.39 -18.30 9.31
N GLY A 533 7.68 -19.40 10.03
CA GLY A 533 6.72 -20.47 10.37
C GLY A 533 6.25 -21.35 9.21
N GLY A 534 6.75 -21.14 7.99
CA GLY A 534 6.34 -21.85 6.78
C GLY A 534 7.13 -23.13 6.49
N TRP A 535 6.57 -24.01 5.66
CA TRP A 535 7.12 -25.31 5.28
C TRP A 535 7.15 -25.54 3.78
N SER A 536 7.95 -26.52 3.35
CA SER A 536 8.01 -26.96 1.95
C SER A 536 8.32 -25.84 0.94
N ASN A 537 8.91 -24.73 1.39
CA ASN A 537 9.34 -23.66 0.50
C ASN A 537 10.65 -24.07 -0.19
N LEU A 538 10.82 -23.61 -1.44
CA LEU A 538 12.02 -23.85 -2.23
C LEU A 538 12.64 -22.54 -2.66
N VAL A 539 13.81 -22.23 -2.10
CA VAL A 539 14.62 -21.04 -2.39
C VAL A 539 15.79 -21.46 -3.26
N THR A 540 15.78 -21.11 -4.55
CA THR A 540 16.81 -21.59 -5.48
C THR A 540 17.22 -20.64 -6.59
N GLY A 541 18.50 -20.68 -6.99
CA GLY A 541 19.00 -19.89 -8.12
C GLY A 541 19.00 -18.38 -7.90
N ASN A 542 18.77 -17.89 -6.67
CA ASN A 542 18.74 -16.46 -6.38
C ASN A 542 20.16 -15.89 -6.28
N VAL A 543 20.32 -14.61 -6.63
CA VAL A 543 21.57 -13.86 -6.50
C VAL A 543 21.38 -12.78 -5.43
N ILE A 544 22.19 -12.82 -4.38
CA ILE A 544 22.07 -11.95 -3.20
C ILE A 544 23.39 -11.21 -2.97
N THR A 545 23.35 -9.87 -2.92
CA THR A 545 24.55 -9.02 -2.81
C THR A 545 24.29 -7.75 -2.02
N GLY A 546 25.33 -7.14 -1.43
CA GLY A 546 25.26 -5.76 -0.87
C GLY A 546 24.36 -5.56 0.34
N GLY A 547 23.78 -6.63 0.91
CA GLY A 547 22.89 -6.51 2.06
C GLY A 547 23.63 -6.29 3.38
N SER A 548 23.00 -5.58 4.32
CA SER A 548 23.59 -5.29 5.64
C SER A 548 23.27 -6.34 6.70
N GLY A 549 22.22 -7.12 6.48
CA GLY A 549 21.68 -8.14 7.35
C GLY A 549 21.86 -9.57 6.84
N ALA A 550 21.00 -10.48 7.29
CA ALA A 550 21.07 -11.90 6.90
C ALA A 550 20.61 -12.15 5.46
N ALA A 551 21.35 -12.97 4.71
CA ALA A 551 20.91 -13.41 3.37
C ALA A 551 19.71 -14.37 3.44
N PHE A 552 19.76 -15.34 4.36
CA PHE A 552 18.63 -16.21 4.67
C PHE A 552 18.28 -16.12 6.14
N ARG A 553 16.99 -15.97 6.45
CA ARG A 553 16.49 -16.13 7.80
C ARG A 553 15.30 -17.07 7.81
N VAL A 554 15.37 -18.09 8.66
CA VAL A 554 14.28 -19.05 8.87
C VAL A 554 13.91 -18.98 10.34
N ASP A 555 12.70 -18.56 10.64
CA ASP A 555 12.24 -18.28 12.00
C ASP A 555 10.92 -19.02 12.26
N ASP A 556 10.95 -20.01 13.13
CA ASP A 556 9.76 -20.79 13.50
C ASP A 556 8.97 -20.16 14.66
N GLY A 557 9.42 -19.02 15.17
CA GLY A 557 8.75 -18.31 16.27
C GLY A 557 7.32 -17.89 15.95
N THR A 558 6.95 -17.73 14.68
CA THR A 558 5.57 -17.46 14.23
C THR A 558 4.77 -18.73 13.91
N GLY A 559 5.46 -19.87 13.72
CA GLY A 559 4.84 -21.17 13.49
C GLY A 559 4.24 -21.76 14.78
N TRP A 560 4.78 -21.40 15.95
CA TRP A 560 4.33 -21.91 17.26
C TRP A 560 4.28 -23.44 17.32
N GLY A 561 5.31 -24.11 16.81
CA GLY A 561 5.41 -25.57 16.74
C GLY A 561 4.45 -26.22 15.73
N TRP A 562 3.84 -25.44 14.83
CA TRP A 562 2.93 -25.94 13.81
C TRP A 562 3.68 -26.79 12.77
N HIS A 563 3.34 -28.08 12.71
CA HIS A 563 3.90 -29.03 11.75
C HIS A 563 2.81 -29.92 11.15
N PRO A 564 2.25 -29.58 9.98
CA PRO A 564 1.22 -30.39 9.33
C PRO A 564 1.81 -31.70 8.72
N PRO A 565 1.00 -32.73 8.44
CA PRO A 565 1.50 -34.01 7.90
C PRO A 565 2.18 -33.91 6.53
N TRP A 566 1.83 -32.89 5.74
CA TRP A 566 2.43 -32.63 4.43
C TRP A 566 3.72 -31.81 4.52
N ALA A 567 4.08 -31.27 5.69
CA ALA A 567 5.25 -30.42 5.85
C ALA A 567 6.53 -31.18 5.51
N GLY A 568 7.23 -30.67 4.51
CA GLY A 568 8.60 -31.01 4.19
C GLY A 568 9.54 -29.86 4.60
N PRO A 569 10.86 -30.13 4.66
CA PRO A 569 11.83 -29.10 4.97
C PRO A 569 11.79 -27.96 3.95
N ASN A 570 12.01 -26.73 4.43
CA ASN A 570 12.39 -25.63 3.56
C ASN A 570 13.76 -25.93 2.94
N ARG A 571 13.86 -25.79 1.62
CA ARG A 571 15.07 -26.11 0.86
C ARG A 571 15.69 -24.83 0.32
N ILE A 572 16.93 -24.56 0.70
CA ILE A 572 17.70 -23.39 0.29
C ILE A 572 18.91 -23.90 -0.51
N GLU A 573 18.80 -23.86 -1.84
CA GLU A 573 19.77 -24.53 -2.71
C GLU A 573 20.16 -23.78 -3.98
N ASP A 574 21.39 -23.97 -4.44
CA ASP A 574 21.88 -23.41 -5.71
C ASP A 574 21.81 -21.87 -5.79
N ASN A 575 21.86 -21.17 -4.65
CA ASN A 575 21.89 -19.70 -4.62
C ASN A 575 23.33 -19.16 -4.66
N ILE A 576 23.49 -17.92 -5.12
CA ILE A 576 24.75 -17.17 -5.10
C ILE A 576 24.62 -16.04 -4.09
N VAL A 577 25.50 -16.00 -3.10
CA VAL A 577 25.44 -15.05 -1.98
C VAL A 577 26.80 -14.39 -1.78
N SER A 578 26.82 -13.05 -1.75
CA SER A 578 27.96 -12.27 -1.27
C SER A 578 27.68 -11.69 0.11
N VAL A 579 28.53 -12.01 1.08
CA VAL A 579 28.47 -11.47 2.45
C VAL A 579 29.54 -10.38 2.57
N GLU A 580 29.13 -9.12 2.52
CA GLU A 580 30.08 -7.98 2.50
C GLU A 580 30.50 -7.54 3.91
N SER A 581 29.62 -7.65 4.91
CA SER A 581 29.92 -7.27 6.29
C SER A 581 30.76 -8.34 6.99
N GLY A 582 31.79 -7.94 7.74
CA GLY A 582 32.56 -8.86 8.60
C GLY A 582 31.73 -9.49 9.73
N ASN A 583 30.60 -8.90 10.08
CA ASN A 583 29.61 -9.48 11.00
C ASN A 583 28.34 -9.98 10.27
N GLY A 584 28.38 -10.04 8.94
CA GLY A 584 27.25 -10.41 8.10
C GLY A 584 26.91 -11.90 8.23
N LEU A 585 25.62 -12.21 8.21
CA LEU A 585 25.12 -13.58 8.29
C LEU A 585 24.75 -14.09 6.89
N ALA A 586 25.34 -15.21 6.50
CA ALA A 586 24.87 -15.99 5.36
C ALA A 586 23.51 -16.63 5.68
N ALA A 587 23.35 -17.17 6.89
CA ALA A 587 22.06 -17.67 7.35
C ALA A 587 21.86 -17.50 8.86
N TYR A 588 20.63 -17.19 9.25
CA TYR A 588 20.12 -17.32 10.61
C TYR A 588 18.93 -18.29 10.63
N VAL A 589 19.06 -19.39 11.36
CA VAL A 589 17.99 -20.38 11.54
C VAL A 589 17.61 -20.42 13.02
N TYR A 590 16.36 -20.09 13.34
CA TYR A 590 15.77 -20.17 14.66
C TYR A 590 14.56 -21.10 14.62
N VAL A 591 14.76 -22.36 15.01
CA VAL A 591 13.78 -23.46 14.90
C VAL A 591 13.71 -24.31 16.18
N PRO A 592 13.41 -23.68 17.35
CA PRO A 592 13.47 -24.35 18.66
C PRO A 592 12.62 -25.63 18.73
N ASP A 593 11.48 -25.66 18.04
CA ASP A 593 10.51 -26.76 18.12
C ASP A 593 10.79 -27.91 17.14
N HIS A 594 11.53 -27.66 16.05
CA HIS A 594 11.62 -28.59 14.91
C HIS A 594 13.03 -29.08 14.55
N LYS A 595 14.08 -28.51 15.19
CA LYS A 595 15.49 -28.93 15.03
C LYS A 595 15.90 -29.06 13.55
N LEU A 596 16.66 -30.10 13.21
CA LEU A 596 17.24 -30.37 11.90
C LEU A 596 16.25 -30.74 10.79
N GLY A 597 14.97 -30.96 11.11
CA GLY A 597 13.97 -31.45 10.16
C GLY A 597 13.35 -30.37 9.26
N SER A 598 13.47 -29.10 9.64
CA SER A 598 12.71 -27.99 9.04
C SER A 598 13.44 -27.21 7.95
N VAL A 599 14.77 -27.33 7.86
CA VAL A 599 15.56 -26.61 6.85
C VAL A 599 16.71 -27.46 6.34
N ARG A 600 17.02 -27.32 5.04
CA ARG A 600 18.18 -27.94 4.39
C ARG A 600 18.86 -26.96 3.45
N PHE A 601 20.19 -26.94 3.51
CA PHE A 601 21.02 -26.17 2.59
C PHE A 601 21.75 -27.10 1.63
N ALA A 602 21.88 -26.70 0.36
CA ALA A 602 22.65 -27.49 -0.60
C ALA A 602 23.20 -26.65 -1.75
N ARG A 603 24.46 -26.89 -2.15
CA ARG A 603 25.06 -26.35 -3.37
C ARG A 603 24.98 -24.82 -3.51
N ASN A 604 24.85 -24.09 -2.40
CA ASN A 604 24.93 -22.62 -2.42
C ASN A 604 26.39 -22.19 -2.63
N ARG A 605 26.59 -21.06 -3.29
CA ARG A 605 27.90 -20.46 -3.54
C ARG A 605 28.01 -19.18 -2.74
N TYR A 606 28.90 -19.18 -1.76
CA TYR A 606 29.17 -18.05 -0.90
C TYR A 606 30.47 -17.35 -1.29
N SER A 607 30.52 -16.03 -1.16
CA SER A 607 31.69 -15.19 -1.39
C SER A 607 31.71 -14.01 -0.40
N GLY A 608 32.84 -13.30 -0.31
CA GLY A 608 33.02 -12.18 0.62
C GLY A 608 33.59 -12.59 1.97
N ASN A 609 33.19 -11.90 3.03
CA ASN A 609 33.77 -11.95 4.37
C ASN A 609 33.19 -13.08 5.25
N LEU A 610 33.08 -14.30 4.72
CA LEU A 610 32.64 -15.45 5.52
C LEU A 610 33.66 -15.82 6.60
N ASN A 611 33.18 -16.12 7.81
CA ASN A 611 33.98 -16.45 8.98
C ASN A 611 33.24 -17.41 9.94
N GLU A 612 33.80 -17.63 11.13
CA GLU A 612 33.26 -18.50 12.19
C GLU A 612 31.95 -18.02 12.82
N LYS A 613 31.41 -16.87 12.39
CA LYS A 613 30.14 -16.31 12.83
C LYS A 613 29.14 -16.08 11.70
N SER A 614 29.42 -16.54 10.48
CA SER A 614 28.55 -16.29 9.32
C SER A 614 27.27 -17.13 9.32
N PHE A 615 27.19 -18.18 10.13
CA PHE A 615 26.00 -18.98 10.30
C PHE A 615 25.57 -18.97 11.76
N ARG A 616 24.30 -18.66 12.02
CA ARG A 616 23.71 -18.67 13.35
C ARG A 616 22.57 -19.69 13.38
N ILE A 617 22.66 -20.70 14.23
CA ILE A 617 21.70 -21.81 14.29
C ILE A 617 21.23 -22.02 15.73
N HIS A 618 19.90 -21.98 15.92
CA HIS A 618 19.23 -22.30 17.17
C HIS A 618 18.11 -23.34 16.91
N PRO A 619 18.02 -24.44 17.69
CA PRO A 619 18.87 -24.80 18.81
C PRO A 619 20.30 -25.13 18.39
N GLU A 620 21.25 -25.03 19.33
CA GLU A 620 22.67 -25.28 19.07
C GLU A 620 22.90 -26.74 18.65
N ILE A 621 23.40 -26.93 17.44
CA ILE A 621 23.72 -28.25 16.87
C ILE A 621 25.14 -28.32 16.31
N MET A 622 25.78 -27.16 16.11
CA MET A 622 27.15 -27.06 15.66
C MET A 622 28.07 -27.21 16.87
N ARG A 623 29.23 -27.83 16.69
CA ARG A 623 30.22 -27.96 17.78
C ARG A 623 30.74 -26.61 18.28
N SER A 624 30.72 -25.60 17.41
CA SER A 624 31.10 -24.22 17.70
C SER A 624 30.07 -23.46 18.56
N GLY A 625 28.90 -24.05 18.83
CA GLY A 625 27.79 -23.42 19.55
C GLY A 625 26.74 -22.83 18.61
N GLU A 626 26.13 -21.71 18.99
CA GLU A 626 25.10 -21.03 18.21
C GLU A 626 25.64 -20.45 16.89
N PHE A 627 26.88 -19.95 16.90
CA PHE A 627 27.55 -19.37 15.74
C PHE A 627 28.58 -20.34 15.16
N GLY A 628 28.73 -20.38 13.84
CA GLY A 628 29.68 -21.27 13.16
C GLY A 628 30.03 -20.84 11.74
N SER A 629 31.04 -21.52 11.20
CA SER A 629 31.48 -21.43 9.81
C SER A 629 30.67 -22.34 8.88
N LEU A 630 30.90 -22.25 7.57
CA LEU A 630 30.31 -23.19 6.60
C LEU A 630 30.71 -24.65 6.89
N ALA A 631 31.94 -24.89 7.35
CA ALA A 631 32.42 -26.22 7.68
C ALA A 631 31.66 -26.80 8.89
N ASP A 632 31.38 -25.97 9.90
CA ASP A 632 30.58 -26.38 11.07
C ASP A 632 29.15 -26.76 10.67
N LEU A 633 28.54 -25.99 9.74
CA LEU A 633 27.21 -26.27 9.20
C LEU A 633 27.16 -27.60 8.42
N GLN A 634 28.24 -27.91 7.69
CA GLN A 634 28.39 -29.16 6.94
C GLN A 634 28.64 -30.36 7.87
N GLU A 635 29.47 -30.19 8.90
CA GLU A 635 29.70 -31.24 9.91
C GLU A 635 28.42 -31.54 10.70
N ALA A 636 27.58 -30.52 10.97
CA ALA A 636 26.27 -30.68 11.57
C ALA A 636 25.23 -31.33 10.64
N GLY A 637 25.55 -31.53 9.35
CA GLY A 637 24.68 -32.20 8.38
C GLY A 637 23.50 -31.37 7.85
N ILE A 638 23.45 -30.06 8.14
CA ILE A 638 22.44 -29.14 7.59
C ILE A 638 22.74 -28.81 6.13
N ASP A 639 24.02 -28.62 5.80
CA ASP A 639 24.47 -28.26 4.46
C ASP A 639 25.08 -29.43 3.71
N ARG A 640 24.77 -29.54 2.41
CA ARG A 640 25.41 -30.49 1.51
C ARG A 640 25.92 -29.83 0.23
N GLY A 641 27.24 -29.73 0.12
CA GLY A 641 27.91 -29.38 -1.13
C GLY A 641 27.89 -27.89 -1.47
N SER A 642 27.54 -27.02 -0.52
CA SER A 642 27.80 -25.59 -0.68
C SER A 642 29.30 -25.30 -0.62
N VAL A 643 29.72 -24.23 -1.29
CA VAL A 643 31.13 -23.84 -1.40
C VAL A 643 31.29 -22.37 -1.05
N ALA A 644 32.44 -22.03 -0.46
CA ALA A 644 32.84 -20.64 -0.25
C ALA A 644 34.10 -20.36 -1.07
N SER A 645 34.05 -19.32 -1.92
CA SER A 645 35.25 -18.77 -2.56
C SER A 645 35.84 -17.71 -1.65
N GLN A 646 37.11 -17.84 -1.24
CA GLN A 646 37.82 -16.73 -0.63
C GLN A 646 38.02 -15.63 -1.68
N SER A 647 37.77 -14.37 -1.32
CA SER A 647 38.23 -13.26 -2.12
C SER A 647 39.75 -13.36 -2.25
N HIS A 648 40.24 -13.48 -3.49
CA HIS A 648 41.67 -13.24 -3.73
C HIS A 648 41.95 -11.80 -3.32
N GLN A 649 42.87 -11.63 -2.35
CA GLN A 649 43.44 -10.35 -1.93
C GLN A 649 43.95 -9.53 -3.12
#